data_AF-A0AAN8IG98-F1
#
_entry.id   AF-A0AAN8IG98-F1
#
_cell.length_a   1.000
_cell.length_b   1.000
_cell.length_c   1.000
_cell.angle_alpha   90.00
_cell.angle_beta   90.00
_cell.angle_gamma   90.00
#
_symmetry.space_group_name_H-M   'P 1'
#
loop_
_entity.id
_entity.type
_entity.pdbx_description
1 polymer ?
#
loop_
_entity_poly.entity_id
_entity_poly.type
_entity_poly.pdbx_seq_one_letter_code
_entity_poly.pdbx_strand_id
1 'polypeptide(L)'
;MNTVVMDSEFQEVGQDNTSSILVPYSAADDIKAFLIDGTIVTPFNASTVKNSMKVCDYIYDLDGVCIELDRLSAIKAGLHYLHLKNPKGKLVGHYHILKKHFHLRRMSNEGRKAIKKILGLYVSVLDGGYFLNFTIVPEDLNNPDPKVTGLCRYEKCGELLTDVWEAFRGKLKALGPADMARDTVRKNSWKDLSNWNILPQDQEFILNLLDEAIVEANKNYFARIMITITKFGQKQHEPLILSQVADVRAITKVSVHAAVVIAAKDNHTHLLWSRVGLEDQLGHDGTLYSTLSIFEAVNYSSNMDGKPHKWSKKMRNLFTPVNITFLQLYCDAPHNHLKSAFAYKHPVSGCIVTCGLCHKDTNKAMLSRALDYIEHVEEMAKKMVGQIHLRMEVVGLFEKEDGIPSIFVPEEFFRLPAIDHLMSTIPLVLPFLDEANGEGLPTVIRDILEYLGITLRKGFDSHLFVGGFLSSWTTYQAELAVEETLWGHPLSNLDTKWSVSLGTDTISENSLTYMRGFLALAPPNSASVESEPPPLSNWTHDPLQVTRILRVFILGDTLEAAPSLVGAQIIRIFLGDIYKRNDRIPLGAMAGTTPPGKLKGSVHVDKVVEDLATRDSFHAPDTFGRARNMCMKRGIDITECLMLGFLELKLKFFPAFTLRDVRKKKILGWNGTDWYELCQRGQASSKRARAAYLTGDVCIEIERRNLSYSRNLEIYRDNGMPWMEPILLRLPPKMEATEELKVLTFLTCVGMLMNNDYVVYEQLKTLVTELPFSQARMQVLKLQSAMMLPKVLGTSIWKLADDIPYRMNKQPAKPKPATKAEKPEEEEPQQPVEDVQGIDLDEEPPTTPTQKSRCLPVTSKRLWSVDELGFIDHKGSLRDAYTSFVKKCQAAGTPVRNMGAFKRRRNRTIAEQQHPSSMAGESNADL
;
A
#
# COMPACT_ATOMS: atom_id res chain seq x y z
N MET A 1 49.96 25.21 12.67
CA MET A 1 48.70 24.69 13.24
C MET A 1 48.02 25.84 13.97
N ASN A 2 47.17 26.60 13.27
CA ASN A 2 46.32 27.60 13.91
C ASN A 2 45.04 26.89 14.32
N THR A 3 44.87 26.64 15.61
CA THR A 3 43.62 26.13 16.20
C THR A 3 42.53 27.14 15.89
N VAL A 4 41.66 26.80 14.93
CA VAL A 4 40.43 27.57 14.70
C VAL A 4 39.61 27.43 15.97
N VAL A 5 39.55 28.49 16.77
CA VAL A 5 38.66 28.56 17.93
C VAL A 5 37.24 28.56 17.36
N MET A 6 36.60 27.39 17.35
CA MET A 6 35.18 27.28 17.04
C MET A 6 34.36 28.09 18.04
N ASP A 7 33.19 28.56 17.62
CA ASP A 7 32.21 29.18 18.51
C ASP A 7 31.83 28.18 19.62
N SER A 8 32.19 28.50 20.88
CA SER A 8 32.04 27.57 22.00
C SER A 8 30.60 27.12 22.22
N GLU A 9 29.65 28.00 21.90
CA GLU A 9 28.20 27.73 22.01
C GLU A 9 27.72 26.71 20.96
N PHE A 10 28.20 26.81 19.73
CA PHE A 10 27.86 25.89 18.65
C PHE A 10 28.34 24.47 18.95
N GLN A 11 29.56 24.33 19.47
CA GLN A 11 30.12 23.04 19.89
C GLN A 11 29.40 22.46 21.11
N GLU A 12 29.12 23.27 22.14
CA GLU A 12 28.40 22.82 23.35
C GLU A 12 27.02 22.26 22.98
N VAL A 13 26.28 22.95 22.11
CA VAL A 13 24.97 22.46 21.63
C VAL A 13 25.11 21.19 20.79
N GLY A 14 26.15 21.09 19.96
CA GLY A 14 26.42 19.88 19.16
C GLY A 14 26.68 18.65 20.03
N GLN A 15 27.44 18.82 21.11
CA GLN A 15 27.72 17.78 22.10
C GLN A 15 26.47 17.40 22.89
N ASP A 16 25.67 18.39 23.32
CA ASP A 16 24.41 18.17 24.03
C ASP A 16 23.42 17.38 23.15
N ASN A 17 23.23 17.78 21.89
CA ASN A 17 22.33 17.09 20.95
C ASN A 17 22.75 15.64 20.70
N THR A 18 24.06 15.38 20.55
CA THR A 18 24.60 14.02 20.37
C THR A 18 24.42 13.19 21.62
N SER A 19 24.73 13.76 22.80
CA SER A 19 24.56 13.08 24.08
C SER A 19 23.10 12.76 24.39
N SER A 20 22.16 13.61 23.97
CA SER A 20 20.72 13.42 24.13
C SER A 20 20.19 12.16 23.46
N ILE A 21 20.82 11.70 22.38
CA ILE A 21 20.42 10.48 21.66
C ILE A 21 21.36 9.30 21.94
N LEU A 22 22.68 9.53 21.94
CA LEU A 22 23.67 8.47 22.04
C LEU A 22 23.64 7.79 23.42
N VAL A 23 23.47 8.54 24.51
CA VAL A 23 23.47 7.90 25.83
C VAL A 23 22.24 7.02 26.09
N PRO A 24 20.99 7.43 25.82
CA PRO A 24 19.87 6.50 25.95
C PRO A 24 19.97 5.34 24.95
N TYR A 25 20.59 5.53 23.79
CA TYR A 25 20.87 4.47 22.82
C TYR A 25 21.84 3.43 23.39
N SER A 26 23.00 3.85 23.89
CA SER A 26 24.02 2.96 24.47
C SER A 26 23.61 2.34 25.81
N ALA A 27 22.59 2.89 26.47
CA ALA A 27 22.02 2.32 27.70
C ALA A 27 20.95 1.26 27.45
N ALA A 28 20.42 1.15 26.23
CA ALA A 28 19.43 0.15 25.86
C ALA A 28 20.09 -1.21 25.60
N ASP A 29 19.38 -2.30 25.92
CA ASP A 29 19.87 -3.67 25.68
C ASP A 29 20.05 -3.97 24.19
N ASP A 30 19.13 -3.46 23.36
CA ASP A 30 19.18 -3.54 21.89
C ASP A 30 18.40 -2.38 21.24
N ILE A 31 18.46 -2.31 19.91
CA ILE A 31 17.80 -1.26 19.11
C ILE A 31 16.28 -1.30 19.29
N LYS A 32 15.69 -2.50 19.44
CA LYS A 32 14.25 -2.63 19.64
C LYS A 32 13.83 -2.03 20.98
N ALA A 33 14.54 -2.33 22.06
CA ALA A 33 14.33 -1.79 23.39
C ALA A 33 14.44 -0.26 23.37
N PHE A 34 15.44 0.28 22.67
CA PHE A 34 15.59 1.72 22.47
C PHE A 34 14.40 2.35 21.73
N LEU A 35 13.84 1.68 20.71
CA LEU A 35 12.73 2.22 19.91
C LEU A 35 11.38 2.18 20.64
N ILE A 36 11.14 1.19 21.52
CA ILE A 36 9.86 1.02 22.21
C ILE A 36 9.79 1.68 23.60
N ASP A 37 10.91 2.14 24.16
CA ASP A 37 10.93 2.80 25.47
C ASP A 37 10.32 4.21 25.40
N GLY A 38 9.03 4.29 25.73
CA GLY A 38 8.28 5.55 25.82
C GLY A 38 8.70 6.48 26.96
N THR A 39 9.67 6.10 27.81
CA THR A 39 10.20 6.96 28.88
C THR A 39 11.41 7.78 28.44
N ILE A 40 12.00 7.44 27.28
CA ILE A 40 13.09 8.20 26.68
C ILE A 40 12.55 9.51 26.12
N VAL A 41 13.31 10.58 26.35
CA VAL A 41 13.05 11.89 25.78
C VAL A 41 14.35 12.43 25.21
N THR A 42 14.32 12.87 23.96
CA THR A 42 15.50 13.35 23.22
C THR A 42 15.30 14.83 22.85
N PRO A 43 15.74 15.78 23.69
CA PRO A 43 15.65 17.20 23.36
C PRO A 43 16.78 17.60 22.39
N PHE A 44 16.41 18.20 21.26
CA PHE A 44 17.36 18.72 20.27
C PHE A 44 17.24 20.24 20.18
N ASN A 45 18.34 20.94 20.40
CA ASN A 45 18.37 22.38 20.55
C ASN A 45 19.04 23.02 19.33
N ALA A 46 18.37 24.03 18.77
CA ALA A 46 18.91 24.82 17.68
C ALA A 46 19.97 25.81 18.17
N SER A 47 20.93 26.13 17.30
CA SER A 47 22.03 27.05 17.57
C SER A 47 22.25 28.01 16.42
N THR A 48 22.83 29.17 16.74
CA THR A 48 23.42 30.09 15.76
C THR A 48 24.84 29.63 15.42
N VAL A 49 25.36 30.09 14.28
CA VAL A 49 26.74 29.85 13.87
C VAL A 49 27.43 31.20 13.69
N LYS A 50 28.20 31.65 14.69
CA LYS A 50 28.95 32.91 14.57
C LYS A 50 30.13 32.73 13.61
N ASN A 51 30.30 33.68 12.68
CA ASN A 51 31.31 33.61 11.62
C ASN A 51 31.25 32.26 10.86
N SER A 52 30.07 31.91 10.35
CA SER A 52 29.82 30.64 9.67
C SER A 52 30.83 30.36 8.55
N MET A 53 31.35 31.37 7.86
CA MET A 53 32.45 31.21 6.87
C MET A 53 33.76 30.63 7.44
N LYS A 54 34.01 30.75 8.75
CA LYS A 54 35.17 30.14 9.40
C LYS A 54 34.95 28.68 9.73
N VAL A 55 33.71 28.26 9.97
CA VAL A 55 33.34 26.93 10.49
C VAL A 55 32.69 26.04 9.43
N CYS A 56 32.14 26.63 8.37
CA CYS A 56 31.47 25.93 7.27
C CYS A 56 32.12 26.23 5.92
N ASP A 57 32.03 25.26 5.02
CA ASP A 57 32.30 25.39 3.58
C ASP A 57 30.99 25.58 2.82
N TYR A 58 31.04 26.39 1.76
CA TYR A 58 29.92 26.70 0.88
C TYR A 58 30.25 26.22 -0.53
N ILE A 59 29.51 25.22 -0.99
CA ILE A 59 29.72 24.58 -2.28
C ILE A 59 28.51 24.87 -3.16
N TYR A 60 28.74 25.53 -4.29
CA TYR A 60 27.68 25.98 -5.19
C TYR A 60 27.59 25.06 -6.41
N ASP A 61 26.37 24.77 -6.84
CA ASP A 61 26.12 23.97 -8.04
C ASP A 61 24.84 24.38 -8.78
N LEU A 62 24.81 24.10 -10.08
CA LEU A 62 23.61 24.11 -10.90
C LEU A 62 23.05 22.68 -10.92
N ASP A 63 21.92 22.50 -10.24
CA ASP A 63 21.23 21.20 -10.17
C ASP A 63 20.45 20.92 -11.45
N GLY A 64 20.01 21.97 -12.15
CA GLY A 64 19.36 21.82 -13.44
C GLY A 64 18.90 23.11 -14.12
N VAL A 65 18.40 22.96 -15.34
CA VAL A 65 17.93 24.05 -16.18
C VAL A 65 16.79 23.60 -17.09
N CYS A 66 15.84 24.50 -17.36
CA CYS A 66 14.87 24.40 -18.44
C CYS A 66 14.92 25.67 -19.28
N ILE A 67 15.15 25.51 -20.59
CA ILE A 67 15.27 26.57 -21.58
C ILE A 67 14.06 26.45 -22.53
N GLU A 68 13.20 27.45 -22.56
CA GLU A 68 12.09 27.58 -23.52
C GLU A 68 12.59 28.33 -24.77
N LEU A 69 12.34 27.77 -25.94
CA LEU A 69 12.73 28.34 -27.23
C LEU A 69 11.50 28.80 -28.01
N ASP A 70 11.64 29.89 -28.79
CA ASP A 70 10.63 30.28 -29.77
C ASP A 70 10.66 29.39 -31.03
N ARG A 71 11.81 28.78 -31.34
CA ARG A 71 12.01 27.89 -32.50
C ARG A 71 13.15 26.88 -32.27
N LEU A 72 13.07 25.74 -32.92
CA LEU A 72 14.04 24.65 -32.88
C LEU A 72 15.34 24.98 -33.61
N SER A 73 15.30 25.73 -34.70
CA SER A 73 16.50 26.08 -35.47
C SER A 73 17.49 26.94 -34.67
N ALA A 74 17.08 27.47 -33.52
CA ALA A 74 17.96 28.14 -32.58
C ALA A 74 18.91 27.20 -31.83
N ILE A 75 18.72 25.87 -31.89
CA ILE A 75 19.55 24.89 -31.20
C ILE A 75 20.94 24.84 -31.83
N LYS A 76 21.96 25.10 -31.01
CA LYS A 76 23.39 25.05 -31.40
C LYS A 76 24.09 23.78 -30.93
N ALA A 77 23.66 23.21 -29.81
CA ALA A 77 24.18 21.92 -29.36
C ALA A 77 23.93 20.85 -30.44
N GLY A 78 24.89 19.95 -30.61
CA GLY A 78 24.79 18.89 -31.61
C GLY A 78 23.59 17.99 -31.35
N LEU A 79 22.79 17.78 -32.37
CA LEU A 79 21.63 16.90 -32.37
C LEU A 79 21.90 15.79 -33.38
N HIS A 80 22.08 14.55 -32.89
CA HIS A 80 22.42 13.40 -33.74
C HIS A 80 21.20 12.61 -34.20
N TYR A 81 20.12 12.58 -33.40
CA TYR A 81 18.91 11.81 -33.72
C TYR A 81 17.63 12.56 -33.33
N LEU A 82 16.62 12.53 -34.19
CA LEU A 82 15.25 12.90 -33.87
C LEU A 82 14.39 11.65 -33.68
N HIS A 83 13.72 11.53 -32.54
CA HIS A 83 12.86 10.41 -32.19
C HIS A 83 11.38 10.78 -32.33
N LEU A 84 10.90 10.91 -33.56
CA LEU A 84 9.51 11.29 -33.87
C LEU A 84 8.64 10.02 -34.00
N LYS A 85 8.56 9.25 -32.91
CA LYS A 85 7.70 8.05 -32.83
C LYS A 85 6.21 8.43 -32.86
N ASN A 86 5.35 7.45 -33.17
CA ASN A 86 3.90 7.65 -33.13
C ASN A 86 3.47 8.09 -31.70
N PRO A 87 2.77 9.22 -31.54
CA PRO A 87 2.37 9.73 -30.23
C PRO A 87 1.40 8.81 -29.47
N LYS A 88 0.63 7.97 -30.18
CA LYS A 88 -0.41 7.11 -29.59
C LYS A 88 0.20 6.17 -28.53
N GLY A 89 -0.23 6.34 -27.27
CA GLY A 89 0.23 5.55 -26.13
C GLY A 89 1.67 5.84 -25.66
N LYS A 90 2.29 6.93 -26.14
CA LYS A 90 3.67 7.33 -25.78
C LYS A 90 3.78 8.66 -25.04
N LEU A 91 2.68 9.42 -24.97
CA LEU A 91 2.61 10.66 -24.21
C LEU A 91 2.82 10.40 -22.72
N VAL A 92 3.66 11.24 -22.10
CA VAL A 92 3.94 11.20 -20.66
C VAL A 92 3.65 12.55 -20.02
N GLY A 93 3.35 12.53 -18.71
CA GLY A 93 3.13 13.76 -17.95
C GLY A 93 4.42 14.58 -17.83
N HIS A 94 4.41 15.83 -18.30
CA HIS A 94 5.58 16.72 -18.24
C HIS A 94 5.52 17.71 -17.07
N TYR A 95 4.47 17.69 -16.24
CA TYR A 95 4.31 18.62 -15.12
C TYR A 95 5.50 18.60 -14.15
N HIS A 96 6.00 17.42 -13.74
CA HIS A 96 7.10 17.35 -12.78
C HIS A 96 8.40 18.00 -13.26
N ILE A 97 8.61 18.04 -14.58
CA ILE A 97 9.77 18.63 -15.24
C ILE A 97 9.62 20.16 -15.34
N LEU A 98 8.38 20.64 -15.53
CA LEU A 98 8.10 22.05 -15.87
C LEU A 98 7.43 22.86 -14.75
N LYS A 99 7.00 22.24 -13.66
CA LYS A 99 6.27 22.90 -12.55
C LYS A 99 6.97 24.14 -11.99
N LYS A 100 8.32 24.13 -11.96
CA LYS A 100 9.18 25.22 -11.48
C LYS A 100 9.44 26.31 -12.57
N HIS A 101 9.09 26.02 -13.83
CA HIS A 101 9.28 26.89 -15.00
C HIS A 101 8.07 27.80 -15.28
N PHE A 102 6.91 27.51 -14.69
CA PHE A 102 5.69 28.31 -14.87
C PHE A 102 5.51 29.38 -13.78
N HIS A 103 5.03 30.56 -14.19
CA HIS A 103 4.54 31.59 -13.26
C HIS A 103 3.11 31.28 -12.78
N LEU A 104 2.98 30.31 -11.86
CA LEU A 104 1.68 29.85 -11.36
C LEU A 104 0.82 30.96 -10.72
N ARG A 105 1.45 32.06 -10.27
CA ARG A 105 0.76 33.25 -9.72
C ARG A 105 -0.02 34.06 -10.76
N ARG A 106 0.41 34.01 -12.02
CA ARG A 106 -0.20 34.77 -13.12
C ARG A 106 -1.35 34.00 -13.78
N MET A 107 -1.73 32.84 -13.24
CA MET A 107 -2.64 31.88 -13.86
C MET A 107 -3.94 31.74 -13.06
N SER A 108 -5.03 31.43 -13.75
CA SER A 108 -6.31 31.08 -13.12
C SER A 108 -6.25 29.73 -12.39
N ASN A 109 -7.29 29.40 -11.61
CA ASN A 109 -7.42 28.08 -10.99
C ASN A 109 -7.48 26.97 -12.03
N GLU A 110 -8.23 27.22 -13.10
CA GLU A 110 -8.43 26.34 -14.24
C GLU A 110 -7.11 26.13 -14.99
N GLY A 111 -6.33 27.20 -15.20
CA GLY A 111 -4.99 27.16 -15.76
C GLY A 111 -4.03 26.26 -14.97
N ARG A 112 -4.00 26.43 -13.65
CA ARG A 112 -3.18 25.59 -12.76
C ARG A 112 -3.57 24.11 -12.85
N LYS A 113 -4.87 23.80 -12.88
CA LYS A 113 -5.38 22.43 -13.07
C LYS A 113 -4.99 21.87 -14.44
N ALA A 114 -5.00 22.70 -15.48
CA ALA A 114 -4.59 22.29 -16.83
C ALA A 114 -3.10 21.96 -16.89
N ILE A 115 -2.25 22.80 -16.30
CA ILE A 115 -0.79 22.60 -16.27
C ILE A 115 -0.40 21.31 -15.56
N LYS A 116 -1.08 20.95 -14.46
CA LYS A 116 -0.85 19.67 -13.77
C LYS A 116 -1.05 18.45 -14.68
N LYS A 117 -1.86 18.60 -15.74
CA LYS A 117 -2.24 17.53 -16.67
C LYS A 117 -1.54 17.62 -18.04
N ILE A 118 -0.53 18.47 -18.20
CA ILE A 118 0.18 18.63 -19.48
C ILE A 118 0.90 17.34 -19.87
N LEU A 119 0.86 17.07 -21.16
CA LEU A 119 1.45 15.89 -21.77
C LEU A 119 2.53 16.33 -22.76
N GLY A 120 3.53 15.48 -22.95
CA GLY A 120 4.54 15.73 -23.96
C GLY A 120 5.27 14.48 -24.40
N LEU A 121 6.25 14.70 -25.26
CA LEU A 121 7.21 13.71 -25.74
C LEU A 121 8.62 14.23 -25.59
N TYR A 122 9.51 13.31 -25.21
CA TYR A 122 10.94 13.46 -25.39
C TYR A 122 11.29 13.19 -26.86
N VAL A 123 12.04 14.10 -27.48
CA VAL A 123 12.30 14.11 -28.93
C VAL A 123 13.77 13.82 -29.26
N SER A 124 14.73 14.26 -28.45
CA SER A 124 16.16 14.06 -28.72
C SER A 124 17.07 14.32 -27.52
N VAL A 125 18.26 13.69 -27.47
CA VAL A 125 19.38 14.08 -26.60
C VAL A 125 20.33 14.96 -27.42
N LEU A 126 20.62 16.14 -26.90
CA LEU A 126 21.63 17.04 -27.46
C LEU A 126 22.98 16.83 -26.76
N ASP A 127 24.06 17.20 -27.45
CA ASP A 127 25.41 17.22 -26.89
C ASP A 127 25.45 17.95 -25.54
N GLY A 128 26.26 17.43 -24.61
CA GLY A 128 26.30 17.90 -23.22
C GLY A 128 25.22 17.28 -22.32
N GLY A 129 24.37 16.38 -22.85
CA GLY A 129 23.40 15.62 -22.07
C GLY A 129 22.09 16.36 -21.80
N TYR A 130 21.69 17.26 -22.71
CA TYR A 130 20.41 17.95 -22.63
C TYR A 130 19.30 17.15 -23.33
N PHE A 131 18.08 17.26 -22.82
CA PHE A 131 16.90 16.59 -23.38
C PHE A 131 16.01 17.63 -24.06
N LEU A 132 15.73 17.43 -25.35
CA LEU A 132 14.77 18.22 -26.11
C LEU A 132 13.38 17.60 -25.95
N ASN A 133 12.42 18.40 -25.51
CA ASN A 133 11.05 17.98 -25.22
C ASN A 133 10.04 18.85 -25.96
N PHE A 134 9.00 18.20 -26.48
CA PHE A 134 7.79 18.87 -26.97
C PHE A 134 6.70 18.68 -25.92
N THR A 135 6.20 19.79 -25.39
CA THR A 135 5.13 19.76 -24.38
C THR A 135 3.91 20.47 -24.92
N ILE A 136 2.76 19.85 -24.81
CA ILE A 136 1.51 20.45 -25.25
C ILE A 136 0.94 21.25 -24.09
N VAL A 137 0.82 22.54 -24.28
CA VAL A 137 0.30 23.49 -23.28
C VAL A 137 -0.92 24.22 -23.84
N PRO A 138 -1.92 24.55 -23.00
CA PRO A 138 -3.06 25.35 -23.44
C PRO A 138 -2.59 26.69 -24.02
N GLU A 139 -3.27 27.15 -25.07
CA GLU A 139 -2.97 28.44 -25.71
C GLU A 139 -3.23 29.60 -24.74
N ASP A 140 -4.38 29.55 -24.05
CA ASP A 140 -4.75 30.47 -22.99
C ASP A 140 -4.69 29.74 -21.63
N LEU A 141 -3.75 30.16 -20.79
CA LEU A 141 -3.57 29.63 -19.43
C LEU A 141 -4.55 30.24 -18.41
N ASN A 142 -5.29 31.28 -18.77
CA ASN A 142 -6.35 31.83 -17.92
C ASN A 142 -7.71 31.19 -18.20
N ASN A 143 -7.94 30.76 -19.44
CA ASN A 143 -9.15 30.06 -19.85
C ASN A 143 -8.82 28.83 -20.71
N PRO A 144 -8.26 27.75 -20.12
CA PRO A 144 -7.82 26.58 -20.87
C PRO A 144 -9.01 25.83 -21.47
N ASP A 145 -8.86 25.37 -22.71
CA ASP A 145 -9.90 24.60 -23.40
C ASP A 145 -10.18 23.27 -22.67
N PRO A 146 -11.46 22.88 -22.50
CA PRO A 146 -11.82 21.60 -21.87
C PRO A 146 -11.18 20.36 -22.51
N LYS A 147 -10.83 20.40 -23.80
CA LYS A 147 -10.23 19.28 -24.54
C LYS A 147 -8.81 18.93 -24.07
N VAL A 148 -8.03 19.90 -23.56
CA VAL A 148 -6.72 19.64 -22.96
C VAL A 148 -6.80 19.22 -21.48
N THR A 149 -7.95 19.39 -20.84
CA THR A 149 -8.12 19.12 -19.39
C THR A 149 -9.02 17.93 -19.06
N GLY A 150 -9.84 17.49 -20.02
CA GLY A 150 -10.83 16.42 -19.88
C GLY A 150 -10.32 15.00 -20.15
N LEU A 151 -11.25 14.04 -20.21
CA LEU A 151 -10.97 12.60 -20.35
C LEU A 151 -10.31 12.24 -21.70
N CYS A 152 -10.64 12.97 -22.77
CA CYS A 152 -10.07 12.75 -24.11
C CYS A 152 -8.69 13.40 -24.31
N ARG A 153 -8.04 13.92 -23.26
CA ARG A 153 -6.79 14.69 -23.38
C ARG A 153 -5.67 13.95 -24.13
N TYR A 154 -5.49 12.65 -23.87
CA TYR A 154 -4.42 11.86 -24.50
C TYR A 154 -4.61 11.71 -26.00
N GLU A 155 -5.86 11.50 -26.43
CA GLU A 155 -6.22 11.39 -27.85
C GLU A 155 -5.99 12.72 -28.55
N LYS A 156 -6.53 13.81 -27.97
CA LYS A 156 -6.47 15.16 -28.54
C LYS A 156 -5.06 15.74 -28.59
N CYS A 157 -4.26 15.52 -27.55
CA CYS A 157 -2.84 15.86 -27.55
C CYS A 157 -2.05 15.01 -28.57
N GLY A 158 -2.41 13.74 -28.73
CA GLY A 158 -1.79 12.85 -29.71
C GLY A 158 -2.08 13.24 -31.16
N GLU A 159 -3.30 13.73 -31.45
CA GLU A 159 -3.69 14.28 -32.75
C GLU A 159 -2.81 15.47 -33.15
N LEU A 160 -2.64 16.48 -32.28
CA LEU A 160 -1.80 17.66 -32.56
C LEU A 160 -0.37 17.27 -32.96
N LEU A 161 0.25 16.35 -32.24
CA LEU A 161 1.60 15.87 -32.60
C LEU A 161 1.55 15.06 -33.90
N THR A 162 0.53 14.23 -34.12
CA THR A 162 0.40 13.49 -35.38
C THR A 162 0.35 14.45 -36.58
N ASP A 163 -0.39 15.55 -36.45
CA ASP A 163 -0.49 16.58 -37.48
C ASP A 163 0.85 17.27 -37.75
N VAL A 164 1.64 17.58 -36.71
CA VAL A 164 3.01 18.10 -36.89
C VAL A 164 3.89 17.11 -37.66
N TRP A 165 3.79 15.81 -37.37
CA TRP A 165 4.61 14.80 -38.05
C TRP A 165 4.16 14.67 -39.51
N GLU A 166 2.86 14.79 -39.79
CA GLU A 166 2.32 14.78 -41.15
C GLU A 166 2.72 16.02 -41.95
N ALA A 167 2.63 17.21 -41.36
CA ALA A 167 3.10 18.46 -41.97
C ALA A 167 4.61 18.39 -42.27
N PHE A 168 5.41 17.88 -41.33
CA PHE A 168 6.84 17.68 -41.52
C PHE A 168 7.13 16.69 -42.67
N ARG A 169 6.41 15.57 -42.74
CA ARG A 169 6.50 14.64 -43.90
C ARG A 169 6.10 15.31 -45.22
N GLY A 170 5.09 16.17 -45.21
CA GLY A 170 4.66 16.95 -46.37
C GLY A 170 5.80 17.84 -46.88
N LYS A 171 6.45 18.57 -45.97
CA LYS A 171 7.59 19.46 -46.28
C LYS A 171 8.78 18.69 -46.82
N LEU A 172 9.13 17.55 -46.21
CA LEU A 172 10.20 16.68 -46.71
C LEU A 172 9.95 16.15 -48.12
N LYS A 173 8.70 15.80 -48.44
CA LYS A 173 8.32 15.35 -49.80
C LYS A 173 8.36 16.47 -50.83
N ALA A 174 8.12 17.71 -50.40
CA ALA A 174 8.09 18.89 -51.26
C ALA A 174 9.48 19.51 -51.52
N LEU A 175 10.55 18.96 -50.95
CA LEU A 175 11.90 19.46 -51.14
C LEU A 175 12.33 19.40 -52.61
N GLY A 176 12.98 20.46 -53.08
CA GLY A 176 13.55 20.51 -54.42
C GLY A 176 14.77 19.59 -54.59
N PRO A 177 15.24 19.36 -55.82
CA PRO A 177 16.35 18.44 -56.10
C PRO A 177 17.65 18.74 -55.33
N ALA A 178 17.94 20.02 -55.07
CA ALA A 178 19.13 20.44 -54.34
C ALA A 178 19.08 20.04 -52.85
N ASP A 179 17.95 20.25 -52.19
CA ASP A 179 17.79 19.90 -50.77
C ASP A 179 17.59 18.39 -50.56
N MET A 180 16.99 17.70 -51.54
CA MET A 180 16.94 16.22 -51.56
C MET A 180 18.33 15.58 -51.63
N ALA A 181 19.34 16.30 -52.12
CA ALA A 181 20.72 15.82 -52.20
C ALA A 181 21.47 15.92 -50.86
N ARG A 182 20.93 16.60 -49.86
CA ARG A 182 21.52 16.69 -48.52
C ARG A 182 21.66 15.30 -47.89
N ASP A 183 22.82 15.04 -47.29
CA ASP A 183 23.16 13.70 -46.80
C ASP A 183 22.21 13.22 -45.70
N THR A 184 21.71 14.12 -44.86
CA THR A 184 20.69 13.80 -43.86
C THR A 184 19.41 13.31 -44.51
N VAL A 185 18.93 13.98 -45.56
CA VAL A 185 17.71 13.59 -46.27
C VAL A 185 17.92 12.26 -47.01
N ARG A 186 19.08 12.06 -47.65
CA ARG A 186 19.39 10.83 -48.40
C ARG A 186 19.50 9.59 -47.53
N LYS A 187 20.02 9.73 -46.31
CA LYS A 187 20.22 8.62 -45.37
C LYS A 187 18.95 8.21 -44.63
N ASN A 188 17.93 9.06 -44.63
CA ASN A 188 16.71 8.83 -43.89
C ASN A 188 15.49 8.63 -44.79
N SER A 189 14.47 7.95 -44.26
CA SER A 189 13.20 7.78 -44.95
C SER A 189 12.17 8.76 -44.39
N TRP A 190 11.54 9.57 -45.25
CA TRP A 190 10.40 10.40 -44.80
C TRP A 190 9.15 9.57 -44.46
N LYS A 191 9.10 8.26 -44.77
CA LYS A 191 8.00 7.39 -44.36
C LYS A 191 8.11 6.98 -42.89
N ASP A 192 9.34 6.85 -42.38
CA ASP A 192 9.62 6.44 -41.00
C ASP A 192 10.44 7.51 -40.29
N LEU A 193 9.78 8.26 -39.41
CA LEU A 193 10.40 9.31 -38.60
C LEU A 193 10.81 8.82 -37.20
N SER A 194 10.67 7.52 -36.90
CA SER A 194 10.84 7.01 -35.55
C SER A 194 12.26 7.18 -34.98
N ASN A 195 13.27 7.16 -35.85
CA ASN A 195 14.66 7.43 -35.52
C ASN A 195 15.39 8.05 -36.72
N TRP A 196 15.34 9.38 -36.80
CA TRP A 196 15.90 10.16 -37.91
C TRP A 196 17.31 10.64 -37.57
N ASN A 197 18.32 10.17 -38.30
CA ASN A 197 19.71 10.57 -38.10
C ASN A 197 19.98 11.97 -38.67
N ILE A 198 20.49 12.89 -37.88
CA ILE A 198 20.75 14.28 -38.29
C ILE A 198 22.25 14.52 -38.35
N LEU A 199 22.74 14.95 -39.52
CA LEU A 199 24.15 15.31 -39.68
C LEU A 199 24.37 16.78 -39.32
N PRO A 200 25.53 17.14 -38.71
CA PRO A 200 25.78 18.49 -38.21
C PRO A 200 25.56 19.61 -39.24
N GLN A 201 25.95 19.39 -40.50
CA GLN A 201 25.83 20.37 -41.57
C GLN A 201 24.37 20.64 -42.02
N ASP A 202 23.44 19.75 -41.70
CA ASP A 202 22.03 19.85 -42.10
C ASP A 202 21.11 20.12 -40.90
N GLN A 203 21.62 20.17 -39.67
CA GLN A 203 20.82 20.31 -38.45
C GLN A 203 19.88 21.53 -38.51
N GLU A 204 20.42 22.72 -38.77
CA GLU A 204 19.64 23.96 -38.85
C GLU A 204 18.54 23.86 -39.92
N PHE A 205 18.87 23.28 -41.07
CA PHE A 205 17.92 23.09 -42.17
C PHE A 205 16.76 22.18 -41.76
N ILE A 206 17.04 21.02 -41.18
CA ILE A 206 16.00 20.07 -40.76
C ILE A 206 15.15 20.64 -39.61
N LEU A 207 15.76 21.32 -38.65
CA LEU A 207 15.03 21.94 -37.54
C LEU A 207 14.13 23.08 -38.02
N ASN A 208 14.55 23.88 -39.02
CA ASN A 208 13.69 24.88 -39.65
C ASN A 208 12.46 24.25 -40.33
N LEU A 209 12.62 23.14 -41.04
CA LEU A 209 11.47 22.43 -41.64
C LEU A 209 10.48 21.93 -40.57
N LEU A 210 11.00 21.48 -39.42
CA LEU A 210 10.16 21.04 -38.30
C LEU A 210 9.49 22.22 -37.58
N ASP A 211 10.16 23.36 -37.45
CA ASP A 211 9.57 24.60 -36.94
C ASP A 211 8.38 25.04 -37.80
N GLU A 212 8.54 25.04 -39.12
CA GLU A 212 7.45 25.37 -40.02
C GLU A 212 6.26 24.40 -39.87
N ALA A 213 6.53 23.11 -39.65
CA ALA A 213 5.49 22.11 -39.42
C ALA A 213 4.75 22.32 -38.10
N ILE A 214 5.46 22.70 -37.04
CA ILE A 214 4.86 23.09 -35.74
C ILE A 214 3.96 24.32 -35.92
N VAL A 215 4.44 25.35 -36.63
CA VAL A 215 3.67 26.58 -36.88
C VAL A 215 2.42 26.28 -37.72
N GLU A 216 2.51 25.37 -38.70
CA GLU A 216 1.38 24.97 -39.52
C GLU A 216 0.30 24.25 -38.71
N ALA A 217 0.71 23.28 -37.86
CA ALA A 217 -0.23 22.54 -37.03
C ALA A 217 -0.87 23.42 -35.94
N ASN A 218 -0.10 24.28 -35.26
CA ASN A 218 -0.61 25.11 -34.16
C ASN A 218 -1.75 26.06 -34.58
N LYS A 219 -1.85 26.48 -35.85
CA LYS A 219 -2.86 27.43 -36.33
C LYS A 219 -4.32 26.97 -36.14
N ASN A 220 -4.56 25.68 -35.98
CA ASN A 220 -5.90 25.08 -35.95
C ASN A 220 -6.28 24.45 -34.60
N TYR A 221 -5.46 24.65 -33.56
CA TYR A 221 -5.60 23.94 -32.29
C TYR A 221 -5.82 24.87 -31.10
N PHE A 222 -6.44 24.30 -30.07
CA PHE A 222 -6.74 24.93 -28.77
C PHE A 222 -5.53 24.89 -27.80
N ALA A 223 -4.38 24.43 -28.28
CA ALA A 223 -3.14 24.25 -27.55
C ALA A 223 -1.95 24.44 -28.48
N ARG A 224 -0.80 24.80 -27.91
CA ARG A 224 0.48 24.93 -28.63
C ARG A 224 1.49 23.91 -28.16
N ILE A 225 2.46 23.64 -29.03
CA ILE A 225 3.69 22.96 -28.67
C ILE A 225 4.67 23.96 -28.07
N MET A 226 5.02 23.74 -26.81
CA MET A 226 6.12 24.39 -26.12
C MET A 226 7.40 23.57 -26.32
N ILE A 227 8.43 24.20 -26.86
CA ILE A 227 9.74 23.61 -27.11
C ILE A 227 10.63 23.90 -25.90
N THR A 228 11.08 22.85 -25.22
CA THR A 228 11.98 23.01 -24.08
C THR A 228 13.22 22.13 -24.17
N ILE A 229 14.35 22.67 -23.74
CA ILE A 229 15.59 21.94 -23.51
C ILE A 229 15.80 21.85 -22.01
N THR A 230 15.90 20.63 -21.49
CA THR A 230 15.99 20.38 -20.05
C THR A 230 17.21 19.57 -19.69
N LYS A 231 17.78 19.83 -18.52
CA LYS A 231 18.87 19.05 -17.93
C LYS A 231 18.75 19.14 -16.41
N PHE A 232 18.63 18.02 -15.70
CA PHE A 232 18.42 17.98 -14.24
C PHE A 232 19.29 16.93 -13.56
N GLY A 233 19.60 17.12 -12.27
CA GLY A 233 20.33 16.18 -11.41
C GLY A 233 21.82 16.08 -11.69
N GLN A 234 22.44 17.16 -12.18
CA GLN A 234 23.85 17.12 -12.61
C GLN A 234 24.85 17.63 -11.56
N LYS A 235 24.39 18.41 -10.56
CA LYS A 235 25.24 19.10 -9.57
C LYS A 235 26.47 19.75 -10.23
N GLN A 236 26.25 20.54 -11.29
CA GLN A 236 27.36 21.14 -12.05
C GLN A 236 27.96 22.34 -11.32
N HIS A 237 29.25 22.30 -10.99
CA HIS A 237 29.94 23.45 -10.37
C HIS A 237 30.37 24.51 -11.38
N GLU A 238 30.52 24.12 -12.65
CA GLU A 238 30.92 25.04 -13.72
C GLU A 238 29.75 25.93 -14.19
N PRO A 239 30.04 27.16 -14.66
CA PRO A 239 29.01 28.03 -15.22
C PRO A 239 28.29 27.43 -16.43
N LEU A 240 26.98 27.64 -16.52
CA LEU A 240 26.20 27.30 -17.70
C LEU A 240 26.33 28.40 -18.75
N ILE A 241 26.86 28.06 -19.92
CA ILE A 241 26.99 28.99 -21.05
C ILE A 241 25.87 28.73 -22.05
N LEU A 242 24.82 29.57 -22.05
CA LEU A 242 23.63 29.36 -22.90
C LEU A 242 23.95 29.34 -24.39
N SER A 243 24.93 30.15 -24.82
CA SER A 243 25.31 30.29 -26.23
C SER A 243 25.91 29.01 -26.84
N GLN A 244 26.33 28.06 -26.00
CA GLN A 244 26.76 26.72 -26.43
C GLN A 244 25.56 25.78 -26.68
N VAL A 245 24.41 26.07 -26.06
CA VAL A 245 23.20 25.24 -26.16
C VAL A 245 22.28 25.75 -27.26
N ALA A 246 21.99 27.06 -27.27
CA ALA A 246 21.07 27.70 -28.22
C ALA A 246 21.46 29.15 -28.51
N ASP A 247 20.90 29.73 -29.57
CA ASP A 247 20.93 31.18 -29.79
C ASP A 247 20.12 31.90 -28.71
N VAL A 248 20.80 32.68 -27.87
CA VAL A 248 20.21 33.40 -26.73
C VAL A 248 19.06 34.33 -27.16
N ARG A 249 19.08 34.84 -28.40
CA ARG A 249 18.01 35.73 -28.92
C ARG A 249 16.68 35.03 -29.16
N ALA A 250 16.72 33.72 -29.37
CA ALA A 250 15.56 32.87 -29.61
C ALA A 250 15.04 32.20 -28.32
N ILE A 251 15.73 32.40 -27.20
CA ILE A 251 15.27 31.93 -25.90
C ILE A 251 14.18 32.89 -25.41
N THR A 252 13.02 32.32 -25.05
CA THR A 252 11.89 33.08 -24.50
C THR A 252 11.91 33.10 -22.98
N LYS A 253 12.37 32.00 -22.37
CA LYS A 253 12.39 31.84 -20.91
C LYS A 253 13.46 30.83 -20.47
N VAL A 254 14.08 31.07 -19.33
CA VAL A 254 14.98 30.10 -18.68
C VAL A 254 14.65 30.00 -17.20
N SER A 255 14.45 28.78 -16.70
CA SER A 255 14.49 28.51 -15.26
C SER A 255 15.79 27.79 -14.92
N VAL A 256 16.56 28.36 -13.98
CA VAL A 256 17.83 27.81 -13.51
C VAL A 256 17.66 27.38 -12.06
N HIS A 257 18.03 26.13 -11.77
CA HIS A 257 18.03 25.56 -10.44
C HIS A 257 19.46 25.66 -9.90
N ALA A 258 19.67 26.58 -8.97
CA ALA A 258 20.95 26.77 -8.31
C ALA A 258 20.84 26.26 -6.87
N ALA A 259 21.91 25.68 -6.37
CA ALA A 259 21.99 25.19 -5.01
C ALA A 259 23.27 25.64 -4.32
N VAL A 260 23.19 25.77 -3.00
CA VAL A 260 24.35 25.87 -2.12
C VAL A 260 24.27 24.76 -1.08
N VAL A 261 25.35 24.01 -0.94
CA VAL A 261 25.59 23.08 0.17
C VAL A 261 26.41 23.80 1.23
N ILE A 262 25.94 23.73 2.48
CA ILE A 262 26.62 24.26 3.65
C ILE A 262 27.08 23.06 4.47
N ALA A 263 28.38 22.79 4.44
CA ALA A 263 29.03 21.69 5.14
C ALA A 263 29.86 22.22 6.30
N ALA A 264 29.90 21.56 7.45
CA ALA A 264 30.86 21.95 8.48
C ALA A 264 32.28 21.52 8.06
N LYS A 265 33.28 22.37 8.32
CA LYS A 265 34.69 22.07 8.02
C LYS A 265 35.26 20.94 8.87
N ASP A 266 34.67 20.74 10.05
CA ASP A 266 34.94 19.58 10.87
C ASP A 266 34.08 18.41 10.41
N ASN A 267 34.73 17.34 9.95
CA ASN A 267 34.07 16.17 9.40
C ASN A 267 33.22 15.41 10.44
N HIS A 268 33.44 15.65 11.74
CA HIS A 268 32.68 15.09 12.85
C HIS A 268 31.44 15.91 13.22
N THR A 269 31.19 17.02 12.52
CA THR A 269 30.04 17.88 12.78
C THR A 269 28.98 17.67 11.70
N HIS A 270 27.76 17.33 12.09
CA HIS A 270 26.59 17.19 11.21
C HIS A 270 25.62 18.34 11.39
N LEU A 271 25.03 18.81 10.29
CA LEU A 271 24.16 19.97 10.28
C LEU A 271 22.78 19.59 9.75
N LEU A 272 21.74 19.92 10.52
CA LEU A 272 20.35 19.81 10.10
C LEU A 272 19.63 21.15 10.22
N TRP A 273 18.63 21.38 9.38
CA TRP A 273 17.84 22.61 9.44
C TRP A 273 16.90 22.58 10.65
N SER A 274 16.90 23.67 11.40
CA SER A 274 16.10 23.84 12.61
C SER A 274 14.66 24.27 12.31
N ARG A 275 13.69 23.59 12.92
CA ARG A 275 12.25 23.96 12.87
C ARG A 275 12.01 25.37 13.37
N VAL A 276 12.47 25.68 14.58
CA VAL A 276 12.31 27.03 15.18
C VAL A 276 12.99 28.10 14.32
N GLY A 277 14.12 27.77 13.70
CA GLY A 277 14.85 28.70 12.86
C GLY A 277 14.12 29.02 11.55
N LEU A 278 13.46 28.04 10.94
CA LEU A 278 12.81 28.19 9.64
C LEU A 278 11.37 28.70 9.71
N GLU A 279 10.59 28.30 10.72
CA GLU A 279 9.16 28.66 10.84
C GLU A 279 8.94 30.18 10.79
N ASP A 280 9.72 30.94 11.55
CA ASP A 280 9.63 32.40 11.59
C ASP A 280 10.08 33.08 10.30
N GLN A 281 10.92 32.41 9.49
CA GLN A 281 11.51 33.02 8.29
C GLN A 281 10.73 32.74 7.01
N LEU A 282 10.01 31.61 6.96
CA LEU A 282 9.37 31.13 5.74
C LEU A 282 7.84 31.29 5.76
N GLY A 283 7.24 31.44 6.95
CA GLY A 283 5.79 31.57 7.11
C GLY A 283 5.03 30.30 6.73
N HIS A 284 3.71 30.40 6.56
CA HIS A 284 2.82 29.24 6.33
C HIS A 284 2.63 28.84 4.85
N ASP A 285 3.30 29.48 3.90
CA ASP A 285 3.10 29.25 2.45
C ASP A 285 4.07 28.19 1.87
N GLY A 286 4.40 27.17 2.67
CA GLY A 286 5.22 26.03 2.28
C GLY A 286 5.03 24.85 3.22
N THR A 287 5.53 23.68 2.84
CA THR A 287 5.44 22.46 3.65
C THR A 287 6.74 22.24 4.40
N LEU A 288 6.63 22.05 5.71
CA LEU A 288 7.71 21.60 6.58
C LEU A 288 7.49 20.13 6.93
N TYR A 289 8.48 19.30 6.65
CA TYR A 289 8.48 17.87 6.96
C TYR A 289 9.67 17.56 7.85
N SER A 290 9.44 16.72 8.87
CA SER A 290 10.51 16.30 9.77
C SER A 290 11.57 15.51 9.00
N THR A 291 12.81 15.51 9.47
CA THR A 291 13.93 14.86 8.78
C THR A 291 14.60 13.85 9.69
N LEU A 292 14.89 12.64 9.19
CA LEU A 292 15.47 11.55 9.98
C LEU A 292 14.67 11.22 11.25
N SER A 293 13.34 11.42 11.18
CA SER A 293 12.40 11.30 12.31
C SER A 293 12.77 12.15 13.54
N ILE A 294 13.53 13.22 13.36
CA ILE A 294 13.84 14.21 14.42
C ILE A 294 12.78 15.31 14.35
N PHE A 295 12.00 15.50 15.42
CA PHE A 295 10.92 16.48 15.43
C PHE A 295 11.39 17.92 15.14
N GLU A 296 12.51 18.29 15.76
CA GLU A 296 13.07 19.65 15.67
C GLU A 296 13.82 19.90 14.35
N ALA A 297 14.14 18.85 13.58
CA ALA A 297 14.84 18.95 12.31
C ALA A 297 13.85 18.87 11.15
N VAL A 298 13.93 19.82 10.22
CA VAL A 298 12.94 19.94 9.16
C VAL A 298 13.57 20.18 7.81
N ASN A 299 12.94 19.64 6.77
CA ASN A 299 13.12 20.11 5.42
C ASN A 299 11.92 21.00 5.05
N TYR A 300 12.14 21.95 4.16
CA TYR A 300 11.15 22.88 3.66
C TYR A 300 11.06 22.80 2.14
N SER A 301 9.84 22.86 1.61
CA SER A 301 9.59 23.15 0.21
C SER A 301 8.51 24.22 0.08
N SER A 302 8.78 25.27 -0.71
CA SER A 302 7.76 26.27 -1.02
C SER A 302 6.60 25.67 -1.81
N ASN A 303 5.38 26.11 -1.54
CA ASN A 303 4.21 25.63 -2.26
C ASN A 303 4.22 26.12 -3.71
N MET A 304 3.91 25.21 -4.64
CA MET A 304 3.66 25.54 -6.05
C MET A 304 2.15 25.72 -6.28
N ASP A 305 1.49 26.40 -5.36
CA ASP A 305 0.05 26.64 -5.41
C ASP A 305 -0.30 27.95 -6.11
N GLY A 306 0.69 28.75 -6.53
CA GLY A 306 0.51 30.04 -7.19
C GLY A 306 0.15 31.19 -6.24
N LYS A 307 0.36 31.06 -4.93
CA LYS A 307 0.26 32.20 -4.01
C LYS A 307 1.60 32.95 -3.88
N PRO A 308 1.59 34.23 -3.43
CA PRO A 308 2.80 34.95 -3.06
C PRO A 308 3.52 34.28 -1.89
N HIS A 309 4.83 34.11 -2.01
CA HIS A 309 5.69 33.63 -0.93
C HIS A 309 5.75 34.69 0.18
N LYS A 310 5.34 34.35 1.41
CA LYS A 310 5.43 35.25 2.57
C LYS A 310 6.77 35.18 3.31
N TRP A 311 7.86 34.90 2.60
CA TRP A 311 9.20 34.86 3.19
C TRP A 311 9.59 36.20 3.85
N SER A 312 10.32 36.11 4.95
CA SER A 312 10.83 37.27 5.67
C SER A 312 11.73 38.13 4.76
N LYS A 313 11.92 39.40 5.12
CA LYS A 313 12.88 40.28 4.40
C LYS A 313 14.30 39.70 4.45
N LYS A 314 14.68 39.10 5.58
CA LYS A 314 15.99 38.48 5.76
C LYS A 314 16.20 37.28 4.82
N MET A 315 15.19 36.43 4.70
CA MET A 315 15.23 35.27 3.79
C MET A 315 15.28 35.69 2.31
N ARG A 316 14.46 36.67 1.90
CA ARG A 316 14.51 37.20 0.53
C ARG A 316 15.85 37.85 0.18
N ASN A 317 16.52 38.44 1.17
CA ASN A 317 17.82 39.08 0.97
C ASN A 317 18.96 38.08 0.73
N LEU A 318 18.75 36.78 0.99
CA LEU A 318 19.76 35.74 0.71
C LEU A 318 20.01 35.57 -0.78
N PHE A 319 19.02 35.88 -1.61
CA PHE A 319 19.08 35.66 -3.04
C PHE A 319 19.40 36.96 -3.77
N THR A 320 20.13 36.85 -4.87
CA THR A 320 20.31 37.95 -5.82
C THR A 320 18.95 38.30 -6.44
N PRO A 321 18.67 39.57 -6.82
CA PRO A 321 17.35 40.00 -7.29
C PRO A 321 17.00 39.29 -8.60
N VAL A 322 16.32 38.15 -8.47
CA VAL A 322 15.85 37.29 -9.55
C VAL A 322 14.43 36.88 -9.18
N ASN A 323 13.58 36.63 -10.18
CA ASN A 323 12.23 36.16 -9.95
C ASN A 323 12.27 34.72 -9.44
N ILE A 324 12.38 34.56 -8.11
CA ILE A 324 12.45 33.24 -7.47
C ILE A 324 11.06 32.60 -7.47
N THR A 325 10.91 31.50 -8.20
CA THR A 325 9.65 30.73 -8.28
C THR A 325 9.56 29.67 -7.21
N PHE A 326 10.69 29.12 -6.76
CA PHE A 326 10.75 28.00 -5.84
C PHE A 326 11.96 28.07 -4.91
N LEU A 327 11.77 27.63 -3.67
CA LEU A 327 12.81 27.48 -2.65
C LEU A 327 12.61 26.14 -1.93
N GLN A 328 13.70 25.39 -1.77
CA GLN A 328 13.74 24.19 -0.97
C GLN A 328 14.96 24.22 -0.06
N LEU A 329 14.76 23.90 1.21
CA LEU A 329 15.83 23.75 2.19
C LEU A 329 15.74 22.31 2.68
N TYR A 330 16.80 21.53 2.53
CA TYR A 330 16.79 20.15 2.97
C TYR A 330 18.16 19.70 3.44
N CYS A 331 18.21 18.60 4.18
CA CYS A 331 19.45 17.96 4.57
C CYS A 331 19.88 17.01 3.43
N ASP A 332 21.15 17.07 3.01
CA ASP A 332 21.73 16.15 2.01
C ASP A 332 22.09 14.81 2.67
N ALA A 333 21.09 14.16 3.28
CA ALA A 333 21.18 12.80 3.79
C ALA A 333 20.83 11.79 2.67
N PRO A 334 21.22 10.51 2.76
CA PRO A 334 20.75 9.49 1.82
C PRO A 334 19.22 9.34 1.87
N HIS A 335 18.50 9.84 0.85
CA HIS A 335 17.02 9.74 0.77
C HIS A 335 16.49 9.58 -0.67
N ASN A 336 17.28 8.94 -1.55
CA ASN A 336 16.90 8.78 -2.96
C ASN A 336 15.58 8.01 -3.10
N HIS A 337 14.60 8.56 -3.81
CA HIS A 337 13.39 7.82 -4.13
C HIS A 337 13.68 6.72 -5.17
N LEU A 338 13.11 5.52 -4.98
CA LEU A 338 13.14 4.45 -5.97
C LEU A 338 12.55 4.94 -7.31
N LYS A 339 13.38 4.92 -8.37
CA LYS A 339 13.11 5.56 -9.68
C LYS A 339 11.97 4.95 -10.51
N SER A 340 11.37 3.83 -10.09
CA SER A 340 10.26 3.20 -10.83
C SER A 340 8.91 3.86 -10.47
N ALA A 341 8.69 5.12 -10.81
CA ALA A 341 7.41 5.84 -10.73
C ALA A 341 6.53 5.50 -9.50
N PHE A 342 6.75 6.15 -8.35
CA PHE A 342 5.91 6.09 -7.14
C PHE A 342 5.69 4.65 -6.63
N ALA A 343 6.77 4.01 -6.15
CA ALA A 343 6.76 2.65 -5.61
C ALA A 343 5.54 2.38 -4.72
N TYR A 344 4.95 1.20 -4.92
CA TYR A 344 3.71 0.75 -4.29
C TYR A 344 3.73 0.95 -2.78
N LYS A 345 2.59 1.32 -2.21
CA LYS A 345 2.41 1.49 -0.77
C LYS A 345 2.73 0.16 -0.07
N HIS A 346 3.72 0.17 0.83
CA HIS A 346 4.01 -0.94 1.75
C HIS A 346 4.16 -2.32 1.06
N PRO A 347 5.13 -2.49 0.13
CA PRO A 347 5.22 -3.70 -0.71
C PRO A 347 5.60 -4.97 0.08
N VAL A 348 6.38 -4.84 1.15
CA VAL A 348 6.84 -5.96 1.97
C VAL A 348 5.69 -6.49 2.80
N SER A 349 4.96 -5.62 3.52
CA SER A 349 3.78 -6.05 4.26
C SER A 349 2.67 -6.51 3.33
N GLY A 350 2.52 -5.94 2.14
CA GLY A 350 1.60 -6.43 1.11
C GLY A 350 1.84 -7.90 0.72
N CYS A 351 3.11 -8.31 0.59
CA CYS A 351 3.47 -9.71 0.32
C CYS A 351 3.03 -10.67 1.44
N ILE A 352 2.87 -10.17 2.66
CA ILE A 352 2.41 -10.96 3.81
C ILE A 352 0.88 -10.94 3.87
N VAL A 353 0.31 -9.73 3.95
CA VAL A 353 -1.10 -9.46 4.22
C VAL A 353 -2.02 -10.05 3.16
N THR A 354 -1.65 -9.94 1.89
CA THR A 354 -2.47 -10.45 0.78
C THR A 354 -2.59 -11.98 0.76
N CYS A 355 -1.79 -12.67 1.56
CA CYS A 355 -1.74 -14.13 1.63
C CYS A 355 -1.56 -14.79 0.24
N GLY A 356 -1.01 -14.07 -0.75
CA GLY A 356 -0.85 -14.54 -2.13
C GLY A 356 -2.16 -14.74 -2.90
N LEU A 357 -3.26 -14.11 -2.48
CA LEU A 357 -4.58 -14.23 -3.12
C LEU A 357 -4.81 -13.25 -4.29
N CYS A 358 -3.96 -12.22 -4.43
CA CYS A 358 -4.00 -11.29 -5.55
C CYS A 358 -3.71 -11.99 -6.89
N HIS A 359 -3.98 -11.29 -8.00
CA HIS A 359 -3.68 -11.80 -9.34
C HIS A 359 -2.19 -12.17 -9.47
N LYS A 360 -1.88 -13.19 -10.29
CA LYS A 360 -0.51 -13.75 -10.40
C LYS A 360 0.53 -12.69 -10.79
N ASP A 361 0.17 -11.79 -11.71
CA ASP A 361 1.09 -10.74 -12.14
C ASP A 361 1.24 -9.64 -11.08
N THR A 362 0.17 -9.34 -10.32
CA THR A 362 0.22 -8.46 -9.14
C THR A 362 1.16 -9.02 -8.08
N ASN A 363 1.04 -10.31 -7.74
CA ASN A 363 1.92 -10.97 -6.78
C ASN A 363 3.39 -10.95 -7.24
N LYS A 364 3.67 -11.24 -8.51
CA LYS A 364 5.04 -11.18 -9.05
C LYS A 364 5.62 -9.78 -8.97
N ALA A 365 4.82 -8.78 -9.33
CA ALA A 365 5.25 -7.40 -9.32
C ALA A 365 5.46 -6.90 -7.88
N MET A 366 4.60 -7.30 -6.93
CA MET A 366 4.76 -7.01 -5.50
C MET A 366 6.01 -7.66 -4.91
N LEU A 367 6.30 -8.93 -5.26
CA LEU A 367 7.52 -9.64 -4.86
C LEU A 367 8.79 -8.93 -5.31
N SER A 368 8.88 -8.59 -6.60
CA SER A 368 10.05 -7.87 -7.15
C SER A 368 10.28 -6.57 -6.38
N ARG A 369 9.21 -5.82 -6.15
CA ARG A 369 9.29 -4.51 -5.49
C ARG A 369 9.58 -4.60 -4.00
N ALA A 370 9.09 -5.62 -3.31
CA ALA A 370 9.43 -5.85 -1.91
C ALA A 370 10.94 -6.11 -1.77
N LEU A 371 11.53 -6.89 -2.68
CA LEU A 371 12.98 -7.10 -2.71
C LEU A 371 13.73 -5.81 -3.02
N ASP A 372 13.32 -5.08 -4.07
CA ASP A 372 13.93 -3.80 -4.44
C ASP A 372 13.84 -2.78 -3.27
N TYR A 373 12.72 -2.77 -2.54
CA TYR A 373 12.51 -1.90 -1.39
C TYR A 373 13.43 -2.27 -0.22
N ILE A 374 13.54 -3.55 0.13
CA ILE A 374 14.44 -3.98 1.21
C ILE A 374 15.90 -3.69 0.84
N GLU A 375 16.33 -4.02 -0.38
CA GLU A 375 17.67 -3.72 -0.88
C GLU A 375 17.95 -2.21 -0.86
N HIS A 376 16.95 -1.40 -1.20
CA HIS A 376 17.05 0.05 -1.13
C HIS A 376 17.23 0.55 0.31
N VAL A 377 16.47 0.03 1.29
CA VAL A 377 16.64 0.38 2.71
C VAL A 377 18.04 -0.02 3.21
N GLU A 378 18.50 -1.23 2.88
CA GLU A 378 19.85 -1.70 3.19
C GLU A 378 20.94 -0.81 2.54
N GLU A 379 20.71 -0.34 1.31
CA GLU A 379 21.59 0.61 0.63
C GLU A 379 21.60 1.98 1.30
N MET A 380 20.44 2.50 1.71
CA MET A 380 20.34 3.80 2.40
C MET A 380 21.03 3.75 3.76
N ALA A 381 20.87 2.65 4.50
CA ALA A 381 21.59 2.43 5.76
C ALA A 381 23.12 2.47 5.53
N LYS A 382 23.64 1.72 4.54
CA LYS A 382 25.07 1.72 4.20
C LYS A 382 25.61 3.08 3.78
N LYS A 383 24.78 3.90 3.13
CA LYS A 383 25.14 5.27 2.72
C LYS A 383 25.08 6.26 3.89
N MET A 384 24.45 5.91 5.01
CA MET A 384 24.37 6.72 6.23
C MET A 384 25.67 6.69 7.04
N VAL A 385 26.77 7.05 6.39
CA VAL A 385 28.13 7.13 6.97
C VAL A 385 28.80 8.47 6.68
N GLY A 386 28.25 9.23 5.73
CA GLY A 386 28.76 10.53 5.35
C GLY A 386 28.34 11.63 6.31
N GLN A 387 29.09 12.73 6.29
CA GLN A 387 28.70 13.94 6.99
C GLN A 387 27.37 14.47 6.43
N ILE A 388 26.39 14.72 7.30
CA ILE A 388 25.12 15.33 6.88
C ILE A 388 25.30 16.83 6.73
N HIS A 389 24.96 17.35 5.55
CA HIS A 389 25.09 18.76 5.19
C HIS A 389 23.72 19.41 5.03
N LEU A 390 23.69 20.75 5.13
CA LEU A 390 22.53 21.53 4.73
C LEU A 390 22.59 21.80 3.23
N ARG A 391 21.45 21.76 2.54
CA ARG A 391 21.31 22.17 1.16
C ARG A 391 20.18 23.18 1.01
N MET A 392 20.44 24.24 0.27
CA MET A 392 19.45 25.25 -0.11
C MET A 392 19.41 25.30 -1.63
N GLU A 393 18.27 24.93 -2.21
CA GLU A 393 18.00 24.99 -3.65
C GLU A 393 17.02 26.13 -3.93
N VAL A 394 17.35 26.93 -4.94
CA VAL A 394 16.52 28.03 -5.42
C VAL A 394 16.33 27.92 -6.92
N VAL A 395 15.13 28.26 -7.41
CA VAL A 395 14.86 28.36 -8.84
C VAL A 395 14.66 29.81 -9.23
N GLY A 396 15.59 30.33 -10.00
CA GLY A 396 15.49 31.63 -10.64
C GLY A 396 14.83 31.51 -12.00
N LEU A 397 13.84 32.35 -12.28
CA LEU A 397 13.19 32.45 -13.58
C LEU A 397 13.57 33.74 -14.29
N PHE A 398 13.98 33.62 -15.55
CA PHE A 398 14.42 34.71 -16.42
C PHE A 398 13.55 34.71 -17.68
N GLU A 399 12.87 35.83 -17.94
CA GLU A 399 12.04 36.02 -19.12
C GLU A 399 12.74 36.93 -20.13
N LYS A 400 12.42 36.79 -21.42
CA LYS A 400 13.03 37.56 -22.50
C LYS A 400 12.87 39.06 -22.31
N GLU A 401 11.74 39.48 -21.76
CA GLU A 401 11.38 40.88 -21.47
C GLU A 401 12.30 41.52 -20.41
N ASP A 402 12.76 40.73 -19.45
CA ASP A 402 13.64 41.18 -18.35
C ASP A 402 15.13 41.08 -18.72
N GLY A 403 15.46 40.44 -19.85
CA GLY A 403 16.81 40.15 -20.30
C GLY A 403 17.36 38.84 -19.73
N ILE A 404 17.79 37.95 -20.61
CA ILE A 404 18.33 36.63 -20.24
C ILE A 404 19.86 36.67 -20.23
N PRO A 405 20.53 36.40 -19.09
CA PRO A 405 21.99 36.30 -19.03
C PRO A 405 22.51 35.21 -19.98
N SER A 406 23.64 35.48 -20.65
CA SER A 406 24.28 34.48 -21.52
C SER A 406 25.05 33.41 -20.76
N ILE A 407 25.41 33.70 -19.50
CA ILE A 407 26.17 32.82 -18.60
C ILE A 407 25.47 32.83 -17.24
N PHE A 408 25.33 31.67 -16.63
CA PHE A 408 24.86 31.54 -15.25
C PHE A 408 25.94 30.91 -14.39
N VAL A 409 26.36 31.63 -13.34
CA VAL A 409 27.30 31.14 -12.34
C VAL A 409 26.51 30.75 -11.09
N PRO A 410 26.62 29.51 -10.57
CA PRO A 410 25.78 29.07 -9.45
C PRO A 410 25.94 29.93 -8.17
N GLU A 411 27.14 30.43 -7.87
CA GLU A 411 27.39 31.29 -6.70
C GLU A 411 26.62 32.63 -6.77
N GLU A 412 26.43 33.19 -7.97
CA GLU A 412 25.79 34.50 -8.14
C GLU A 412 24.30 34.52 -7.74
N PHE A 413 23.67 33.36 -7.56
CA PHE A 413 22.30 33.25 -7.06
C PHE A 413 22.20 33.55 -5.56
N PHE A 414 23.30 33.45 -4.83
CA PHE A 414 23.35 33.52 -3.37
C PHE A 414 24.22 34.69 -2.89
N ARG A 415 23.76 35.40 -1.86
CA ARG A 415 24.52 36.44 -1.18
C ARG A 415 25.14 35.87 0.08
N LEU A 416 26.36 35.35 -0.03
CA LEU A 416 27.08 34.73 1.09
C LEU A 416 27.13 35.60 2.37
N PRO A 417 27.40 36.93 2.31
CA PRO A 417 27.35 37.77 3.51
C PRO A 417 25.96 37.81 4.19
N ALA A 418 24.88 37.69 3.42
CA ALA A 418 23.52 37.64 3.96
C ALA A 418 23.23 36.28 4.61
N ILE A 419 23.76 35.18 4.03
CA ILE A 419 23.68 33.84 4.62
C ILE A 419 24.44 33.80 5.95
N ASP A 420 25.67 34.30 6.00
CA ASP A 420 26.48 34.35 7.22
C ASP A 420 25.83 35.22 8.31
N HIS A 421 25.27 36.37 7.94
CA HIS A 421 24.49 37.20 8.86
C HIS A 421 23.24 36.47 9.38
N LEU A 422 22.57 35.69 8.54
CA LEU A 422 21.37 34.96 8.94
C LEU A 422 21.73 33.83 9.93
N MET A 423 22.75 33.03 9.63
CA MET A 423 23.21 31.93 10.49
C MET A 423 23.73 32.43 11.84
N SER A 424 24.34 33.62 11.89
CA SER A 424 24.83 34.21 13.14
C SER A 424 23.75 34.87 13.99
N THR A 425 22.61 35.26 13.41
CA THR A 425 21.54 35.98 14.13
C THR A 425 20.31 35.13 14.43
N ILE A 426 20.09 34.05 13.69
CA ILE A 426 18.92 33.17 13.84
C ILE A 426 19.40 31.74 14.07
N PRO A 427 18.84 31.01 15.05
CA PRO A 427 19.23 29.63 15.34
C PRO A 427 18.67 28.67 14.27
N LEU A 428 19.28 28.73 13.09
CA LEU A 428 18.86 28.03 11.87
C LEU A 428 19.32 26.58 11.80
N VAL A 429 20.26 26.18 12.65
CA VAL A 429 20.94 24.89 12.53
C VAL A 429 20.78 24.07 13.81
N LEU A 430 20.58 22.78 13.65
CA LEU A 430 20.76 21.75 14.67
C LEU A 430 22.12 21.09 14.43
N PRO A 431 23.15 21.45 15.21
CA PRO A 431 24.43 20.76 15.13
C PRO A 431 24.41 19.45 15.90
N PHE A 432 25.13 18.47 15.40
CA PHE A 432 25.53 17.25 16.11
C PHE A 432 27.04 17.10 15.96
N LEU A 433 27.73 16.76 17.03
CA LEU A 433 29.17 16.58 17.05
C LEU A 433 29.47 15.17 17.53
N ASP A 434 30.05 14.34 16.67
CA ASP A 434 30.43 12.97 17.01
C ASP A 434 31.43 12.95 18.17
N GLU A 435 31.38 11.87 18.95
CA GLU A 435 32.36 11.59 19.99
C GLU A 435 33.73 11.23 19.37
N ALA A 436 34.77 11.23 20.19
CA ALA A 436 36.15 10.98 19.73
C ALA A 436 36.37 9.59 19.11
N ASN A 437 35.47 8.63 19.38
CA ASN A 437 35.45 7.30 18.79
C ASN A 437 34.73 7.24 17.43
N GLY A 438 34.15 8.35 16.96
CA GLY A 438 33.36 8.44 15.73
C GLY A 438 31.88 8.04 15.88
N GLU A 439 31.39 7.83 17.10
CA GLU A 439 29.97 7.56 17.36
C GLU A 439 29.19 8.86 17.48
N GLY A 440 27.97 8.88 16.92
CA GLY A 440 27.13 10.07 16.92
C GLY A 440 25.83 9.84 16.16
N LEU A 441 25.26 10.91 15.59
CA LEU A 441 23.95 10.85 14.95
C LEU A 441 23.90 9.84 13.78
N PRO A 442 24.83 9.87 12.79
CA PRO A 442 24.75 8.94 11.65
C PRO A 442 24.84 7.48 12.08
N THR A 443 25.63 7.18 13.10
CA THR A 443 25.77 5.84 13.67
C THR A 443 24.43 5.33 14.20
N VAL A 444 23.72 6.13 15.00
CA VAL A 444 22.39 5.75 15.52
C VAL A 444 21.36 5.58 14.39
N ILE A 445 21.33 6.50 13.42
CA ILE A 445 20.39 6.41 12.29
C ILE A 445 20.68 5.19 11.41
N ARG A 446 21.95 4.93 11.10
CA ARG A 446 22.37 3.73 10.36
C ARG A 446 21.87 2.48 11.05
N ASP A 447 22.17 2.32 12.33
CA ASP A 447 21.85 1.10 13.07
C ASP A 447 20.32 0.90 13.15
N ILE A 448 19.53 1.98 13.29
CA ILE A 448 18.07 1.94 13.19
C ILE A 448 17.60 1.48 11.80
N LEU A 449 18.14 2.06 10.72
CA LEU A 449 17.78 1.67 9.35
C LEU A 449 18.15 0.21 9.07
N GLU A 450 19.30 -0.26 9.56
CA GLU A 450 19.70 -1.67 9.47
C GLU A 450 18.72 -2.56 10.23
N TYR A 451 18.34 -2.20 11.46
CA TYR A 451 17.33 -2.94 12.23
C TYR A 451 15.98 -3.00 11.50
N LEU A 452 15.52 -1.89 10.92
CA LEU A 452 14.29 -1.85 10.13
C LEU A 452 14.41 -2.72 8.88
N GLY A 453 15.51 -2.62 8.13
CA GLY A 453 15.80 -3.47 6.97
C GLY A 453 15.80 -4.97 7.31
N ILE A 454 16.45 -5.36 8.42
CA ILE A 454 16.46 -6.74 8.93
C ILE A 454 15.04 -7.19 9.32
N THR A 455 14.26 -6.31 9.96
CA THR A 455 12.87 -6.60 10.34
C THR A 455 12.02 -6.87 9.10
N LEU A 456 12.16 -6.03 8.07
CA LEU A 456 11.47 -6.19 6.79
C LEU A 456 11.90 -7.49 6.08
N ARG A 457 13.22 -7.75 5.98
CA ARG A 457 13.77 -8.98 5.39
C ARG A 457 13.25 -10.22 6.10
N LYS A 458 13.28 -10.23 7.44
CA LYS A 458 12.78 -11.34 8.25
C LYS A 458 11.29 -11.54 8.02
N GLY A 459 10.49 -10.47 8.03
CA GLY A 459 9.06 -10.52 7.74
C GLY A 459 8.78 -11.13 6.37
N PHE A 460 9.48 -10.65 5.35
CA PHE A 460 9.42 -11.16 3.99
C PHE A 460 9.75 -12.65 3.90
N ASP A 461 10.94 -13.07 4.36
CA ASP A 461 11.42 -14.45 4.19
C ASP A 461 10.58 -15.47 4.97
N SER A 462 10.12 -15.11 6.17
CA SER A 462 9.42 -16.04 7.08
C SER A 462 7.90 -16.08 6.90
N HIS A 463 7.29 -15.01 6.38
CA HIS A 463 5.84 -14.87 6.28
C HIS A 463 5.33 -14.58 4.86
N LEU A 464 6.16 -14.79 3.84
CA LEU A 464 5.77 -14.58 2.44
C LEU A 464 4.48 -15.32 2.09
N PHE A 465 3.43 -14.54 1.77
CA PHE A 465 2.09 -14.99 1.45
C PHE A 465 1.41 -15.81 2.57
N VAL A 466 1.88 -15.74 3.81
CA VAL A 466 1.32 -16.50 4.94
C VAL A 466 0.23 -15.71 5.67
N GLY A 467 0.30 -14.38 5.67
CA GLY A 467 -0.52 -13.56 6.55
C GLY A 467 -0.06 -13.65 8.00
N GLY A 468 -0.99 -13.42 8.93
CA GLY A 468 -0.74 -13.38 10.37
C GLY A 468 -0.67 -11.96 10.90
N PHE A 469 -1.26 -11.74 12.07
CA PHE A 469 -1.48 -10.43 12.67
C PHE A 469 -0.15 -9.74 13.02
N LEU A 470 0.67 -10.37 13.86
CA LEU A 470 1.85 -9.72 14.42
C LEU A 470 2.92 -9.44 13.35
N SER A 471 3.17 -10.40 12.47
CA SER A 471 4.15 -10.28 11.36
C SER A 471 3.75 -9.16 10.40
N SER A 472 2.47 -9.08 10.05
CA SER A 472 1.93 -8.07 9.14
C SER A 472 2.05 -6.66 9.73
N TRP A 473 1.56 -6.44 10.96
CA TRP A 473 1.62 -5.13 11.59
C TRP A 473 3.04 -4.69 11.93
N THR A 474 3.93 -5.62 12.31
CA THR A 474 5.34 -5.30 12.56
C THR A 474 6.04 -4.86 11.27
N THR A 475 5.80 -5.56 10.16
CA THR A 475 6.40 -5.22 8.85
C THR A 475 5.84 -3.89 8.35
N TYR A 476 4.53 -3.68 8.48
CA TYR A 476 3.86 -2.44 8.09
C TYR A 476 4.35 -1.23 8.91
N GLN A 477 4.51 -1.39 10.23
CA GLN A 477 5.12 -0.38 11.10
C GLN A 477 6.57 -0.07 10.70
N ALA A 478 7.35 -1.08 10.31
CA ALA A 478 8.72 -0.88 9.87
C ALA A 478 8.78 -0.10 8.54
N GLU A 479 7.89 -0.36 7.58
CA GLU A 479 7.78 0.43 6.35
C GLU A 479 7.42 1.89 6.67
N LEU A 480 6.43 2.14 7.53
CA LEU A 480 6.10 3.50 7.99
C LEU A 480 7.26 4.20 8.71
N ALA A 481 8.01 3.48 9.54
CA ALA A 481 9.17 4.04 10.24
C ALA A 481 10.29 4.42 9.27
N VAL A 482 10.56 3.58 8.26
CA VAL A 482 11.49 3.90 7.17
C VAL A 482 11.02 5.13 6.41
N GLU A 483 9.72 5.20 6.09
CA GLU A 483 9.13 6.31 5.36
C GLU A 483 9.27 7.64 6.10
N GLU A 484 8.90 7.66 7.37
CA GLU A 484 9.05 8.84 8.25
C GLU A 484 10.53 9.23 8.44
N THR A 485 11.44 8.25 8.48
CA THR A 485 12.88 8.52 8.66
C THR A 485 13.48 9.15 7.41
N LEU A 486 13.25 8.54 6.24
CA LEU A 486 13.89 8.95 4.99
C LEU A 486 13.15 10.09 4.27
N TRP A 487 11.83 10.12 4.34
CA TRP A 487 10.98 11.05 3.57
C TRP A 487 10.17 12.00 4.46
N GLY A 488 10.11 11.78 5.77
CA GLY A 488 9.46 12.68 6.72
C GLY A 488 7.93 12.58 6.76
N HIS A 489 7.36 11.64 6.03
CA HIS A 489 5.93 11.34 6.01
C HIS A 489 5.68 9.95 5.39
N PRO A 490 4.52 9.31 5.65
CA PRO A 490 4.13 8.10 4.95
C PRO A 490 3.93 8.36 3.46
N LEU A 491 4.23 7.39 2.59
CA LEU A 491 4.02 7.52 1.14
C LEU A 491 2.53 7.60 0.74
N SER A 492 1.63 7.35 1.69
CA SER A 492 0.19 7.34 1.51
C SER A 492 -0.49 8.21 2.57
N ASN A 493 -1.29 9.17 2.12
CA ASN A 493 -2.06 10.05 3.01
C ASN A 493 -3.05 9.29 3.90
N LEU A 494 -3.54 8.13 3.45
CA LEU A 494 -4.44 7.28 4.23
C LEU A 494 -3.76 6.66 5.45
N ASP A 495 -2.42 6.64 5.46
CA ASP A 495 -1.63 5.93 6.45
C ASP A 495 -1.16 6.83 7.59
N THR A 496 -1.37 8.14 7.52
CA THR A 496 -1.06 9.08 8.61
C THR A 496 -1.71 8.65 9.93
N LYS A 497 -2.98 8.26 9.91
CA LYS A 497 -3.67 7.78 11.13
C LYS A 497 -2.99 6.54 11.74
N TRP A 498 -2.46 5.66 10.90
CA TRP A 498 -1.77 4.45 11.33
C TRP A 498 -0.36 4.77 11.82
N SER A 499 0.33 5.70 11.18
CA SER A 499 1.63 6.23 11.64
C SER A 499 1.52 6.80 13.06
N VAL A 500 0.42 7.52 13.37
CA VAL A 500 0.15 8.02 14.72
C VAL A 500 -0.06 6.87 15.72
N SER A 501 -0.93 5.91 15.43
CA SER A 501 -1.21 4.79 16.33
C SER A 501 0.00 3.88 16.55
N LEU A 502 0.78 3.64 15.50
CA LEU A 502 2.01 2.84 15.54
C LEU A 502 3.21 3.63 16.08
N GLY A 503 3.03 4.91 16.38
CA GLY A 503 3.99 5.76 17.07
C GLY A 503 5.09 6.35 16.20
N THR A 504 5.10 6.11 14.88
CA THR A 504 6.14 6.58 13.94
C THR A 504 5.98 8.05 13.54
N ASP A 505 4.77 8.60 13.66
CA ASP A 505 4.45 9.94 13.16
C ASP A 505 5.15 11.03 13.98
N THR A 506 5.76 11.99 13.27
CA THR A 506 6.49 13.10 13.90
C THR A 506 5.63 14.33 14.17
N ILE A 507 4.36 14.33 13.81
CA ILE A 507 3.51 15.54 13.82
C ILE A 507 2.44 15.43 14.91
N SER A 508 1.73 14.32 15.02
CA SER A 508 0.63 14.18 15.95
C SER A 508 1.12 14.10 17.39
N GLU A 509 0.53 14.93 18.27
CA GLU A 509 0.80 14.90 19.72
C GLU A 509 0.51 13.55 20.37
N ASN A 510 -0.31 12.71 19.73
CA ASN A 510 -0.67 11.38 20.19
C ASN A 510 0.34 10.30 19.77
N SER A 511 1.33 10.64 18.94
CA SER A 511 2.36 9.71 18.48
C SER A 511 3.53 9.63 19.48
N LEU A 512 4.10 8.43 19.66
CA LEU A 512 5.28 8.25 20.51
C LEU A 512 6.51 9.00 19.98
N THR A 513 6.72 9.00 18.67
CA THR A 513 7.84 9.73 18.03
C THR A 513 7.73 11.23 18.31
N TYR A 514 6.54 11.80 18.19
CA TYR A 514 6.31 13.19 18.58
C TYR A 514 6.64 13.43 20.05
N MET A 515 6.11 12.60 20.96
CA MET A 515 6.30 12.79 22.40
C MET A 515 7.78 12.70 22.79
N ARG A 516 8.51 11.72 22.25
CA ARG A 516 9.94 11.50 22.45
C ARG A 516 10.81 12.60 21.84
N GLY A 517 10.41 13.13 20.67
CA GLY A 517 11.19 14.07 19.86
C GLY A 517 12.10 13.41 18.82
N PHE A 518 12.12 12.08 18.79
CA PHE A 518 12.88 11.21 17.88
C PHE A 518 12.09 9.92 17.63
N LEU A 519 12.44 9.15 16.60
CA LEU A 519 11.74 7.91 16.24
C LEU A 519 11.48 7.01 17.46
N ALA A 520 10.23 6.62 17.62
CA ALA A 520 9.75 5.65 18.60
C ALA A 520 8.68 4.77 17.96
N LEU A 521 8.53 3.55 18.47
CA LEU A 521 7.56 2.58 17.96
C LEU A 521 6.61 2.18 19.07
N ALA A 522 5.31 2.27 18.80
CA ALA A 522 4.29 1.68 19.65
C ALA A 522 4.29 0.15 19.51
N PRO A 523 3.66 -0.59 20.44
CA PRO A 523 3.37 -1.99 20.20
C PRO A 523 2.64 -2.18 18.87
N PRO A 524 3.02 -3.14 17.99
CA PRO A 524 2.40 -3.32 16.67
C PRO A 524 0.87 -3.53 16.70
N ASN A 525 0.34 -3.98 17.84
CA ASN A 525 -1.10 -4.18 18.06
C ASN A 525 -1.85 -2.92 18.51
N SER A 526 -1.19 -1.75 18.62
CA SER A 526 -1.84 -0.50 19.04
C SER A 526 -2.80 0.07 17.99
N ALA A 527 -2.58 -0.28 16.72
CA ALA A 527 -3.34 0.22 15.58
C ALA A 527 -4.58 -0.62 15.25
N SER A 528 -4.83 -1.75 15.92
CA SER A 528 -5.95 -2.63 15.58
C SER A 528 -6.54 -3.29 16.81
N VAL A 529 -7.85 -3.51 16.76
CA VAL A 529 -8.59 -4.32 17.73
C VAL A 529 -8.96 -5.61 17.01
N GLU A 530 -8.72 -6.76 17.64
CA GLU A 530 -8.93 -8.09 17.05
C GLU A 530 -7.93 -8.45 15.93
N SER A 531 -8.00 -9.66 15.39
CA SER A 531 -7.01 -10.23 14.44
C SER A 531 -7.12 -9.66 13.01
N GLU A 532 -7.33 -8.34 12.87
CA GLU A 532 -7.49 -7.66 11.58
C GLU A 532 -6.14 -7.32 10.93
N PRO A 533 -6.02 -7.42 9.59
CA PRO A 533 -4.82 -6.99 8.88
C PRO A 533 -4.69 -5.46 8.81
N PRO A 534 -3.49 -4.95 8.46
CA PRO A 534 -3.29 -3.59 7.96
C PRO A 534 -4.25 -3.23 6.80
N PRO A 535 -4.45 -1.94 6.49
CA PRO A 535 -5.46 -1.47 5.54
C PRO A 535 -5.29 -2.08 4.13
N LEU A 536 -6.20 -2.99 3.77
CA LEU A 536 -6.16 -3.71 2.49
C LEU A 536 -6.31 -2.81 1.26
N SER A 537 -6.86 -1.60 1.43
CA SER A 537 -6.97 -0.58 0.39
C SER A 537 -5.63 -0.15 -0.19
N ASN A 538 -4.52 -0.44 0.48
CA ASN A 538 -3.18 -0.19 -0.07
C ASN A 538 -2.80 -1.16 -1.20
N TRP A 539 -3.48 -2.31 -1.31
CA TRP A 539 -3.11 -3.36 -2.28
C TRP A 539 -4.27 -3.86 -3.15
N THR A 540 -5.51 -3.78 -2.67
CA THR A 540 -6.68 -4.21 -3.45
C THR A 540 -7.93 -3.41 -3.07
N HIS A 541 -8.69 -3.02 -4.09
CA HIS A 541 -10.03 -2.43 -3.93
C HIS A 541 -11.15 -3.41 -4.31
N ASP A 542 -10.82 -4.65 -4.72
CA ASP A 542 -11.80 -5.68 -5.03
C ASP A 542 -12.43 -6.21 -3.72
N PRO A 543 -13.73 -5.98 -3.48
CA PRO A 543 -14.40 -6.45 -2.27
C PRO A 543 -14.30 -7.98 -2.11
N LEU A 544 -14.26 -8.73 -3.22
CA LEU A 544 -14.12 -10.18 -3.19
C LEU A 544 -12.72 -10.61 -2.73
N GLN A 545 -11.65 -9.96 -3.20
CA GLN A 545 -10.30 -10.23 -2.67
C GLN A 545 -10.21 -9.89 -1.19
N VAL A 546 -10.74 -8.74 -0.78
CA VAL A 546 -10.76 -8.31 0.62
C VAL A 546 -11.39 -9.38 1.51
N THR A 547 -12.59 -9.88 1.16
CA THR A 547 -13.24 -10.95 1.94
C THR A 547 -12.40 -12.24 2.00
N ARG A 548 -11.74 -12.62 0.90
CA ARG A 548 -10.90 -13.83 0.88
C ARG A 548 -9.65 -13.68 1.73
N ILE A 549 -9.00 -12.52 1.67
CA ILE A 549 -7.81 -12.20 2.46
C ILE A 549 -8.19 -12.28 3.94
N LEU A 550 -9.22 -11.55 4.38
CA LEU A 550 -9.66 -11.56 5.79
C LEU A 550 -9.96 -12.97 6.30
N ARG A 551 -10.54 -13.83 5.46
CA ARG A 551 -10.89 -15.21 5.81
C ARG A 551 -9.66 -16.10 6.05
N VAL A 552 -8.60 -15.94 5.23
CA VAL A 552 -7.39 -16.77 5.35
C VAL A 552 -6.33 -16.14 6.24
N PHE A 553 -6.36 -14.83 6.46
CA PHE A 553 -5.32 -14.08 7.16
C PHE A 553 -4.98 -14.65 8.54
N ILE A 554 -6.01 -14.97 9.32
CA ILE A 554 -5.89 -15.53 10.67
C ILE A 554 -5.27 -16.94 10.66
N LEU A 555 -5.38 -17.67 9.54
CA LEU A 555 -4.75 -18.98 9.42
C LEU A 555 -3.24 -18.88 9.68
N GLY A 556 -2.60 -17.80 9.21
CA GLY A 556 -1.18 -17.52 9.42
C GLY A 556 -0.77 -17.60 10.88
N ASP A 557 -1.56 -17.00 11.79
CA ASP A 557 -1.29 -17.02 13.24
C ASP A 557 -1.51 -18.40 13.86
N THR A 558 -2.35 -19.24 13.24
CA THR A 558 -2.66 -20.58 13.75
C THR A 558 -1.74 -21.67 13.22
N LEU A 559 -0.89 -21.41 12.23
CA LEU A 559 -0.03 -22.43 11.62
C LEU A 559 0.95 -23.09 12.61
N GLU A 560 1.24 -22.43 13.73
CA GLU A 560 2.10 -22.96 14.80
C GLU A 560 1.30 -23.57 15.97
N ALA A 561 -0.04 -23.57 15.88
CA ALA A 561 -0.92 -24.14 16.88
C ALA A 561 -1.07 -25.66 16.73
N ALA A 562 -1.78 -26.29 17.68
CA ALA A 562 -2.08 -27.72 17.61
C ALA A 562 -2.86 -28.08 16.32
N PRO A 563 -2.63 -29.26 15.72
CA PRO A 563 -3.28 -29.68 14.48
C PRO A 563 -4.81 -29.59 14.49
N SER A 564 -5.47 -29.76 15.65
CA SER A 564 -6.92 -29.59 15.82
C SER A 564 -7.39 -28.16 15.56
N LEU A 565 -6.64 -27.16 16.02
CA LEU A 565 -6.96 -25.74 15.83
C LEU A 565 -6.74 -25.31 14.38
N VAL A 566 -5.61 -25.72 13.78
CA VAL A 566 -5.32 -25.52 12.35
C VAL A 566 -6.44 -26.14 11.51
N GLY A 567 -6.79 -27.39 11.81
CA GLY A 567 -7.87 -28.12 11.17
C GLY A 567 -9.22 -27.40 11.23
N ALA A 568 -9.60 -26.94 12.42
CA ALA A 568 -10.85 -26.21 12.61
C ALA A 568 -10.91 -24.93 11.75
N GLN A 569 -9.80 -24.19 11.63
CA GLN A 569 -9.76 -23.00 10.78
C GLN A 569 -9.81 -23.35 9.29
N ILE A 570 -9.06 -24.36 8.84
CA ILE A 570 -9.12 -24.84 7.45
C ILE A 570 -10.56 -25.23 7.06
N ILE A 571 -11.28 -25.92 7.94
CA ILE A 571 -12.69 -26.30 7.70
C ILE A 571 -13.59 -25.07 7.61
N ARG A 572 -13.38 -24.05 8.47
CA ARG A 572 -14.13 -22.78 8.39
C ARG A 572 -13.88 -22.06 7.07
N ILE A 573 -12.63 -22.03 6.59
CA ILE A 573 -12.28 -21.44 5.30
C ILE A 573 -13.00 -22.17 4.16
N PHE A 574 -12.98 -23.51 4.18
CA PHE A 574 -13.69 -24.34 3.20
C PHE A 574 -15.20 -24.08 3.19
N LEU A 575 -15.82 -24.06 4.37
CA LEU A 575 -17.24 -23.74 4.51
C LEU A 575 -17.53 -22.33 3.99
N GLY A 576 -16.66 -21.36 4.23
CA GLY A 576 -16.78 -20.01 3.67
C GLY A 576 -16.81 -20.01 2.13
N ASP A 577 -16.02 -20.86 1.47
CA ASP A 577 -16.02 -20.98 0.00
C ASP A 577 -17.32 -21.64 -0.50
N ILE A 578 -17.82 -22.67 0.20
CA ILE A 578 -19.11 -23.33 -0.11
C ILE A 578 -20.29 -22.36 0.01
N TYR A 579 -20.30 -21.54 1.06
CA TYR A 579 -21.43 -20.65 1.37
C TYR A 579 -21.45 -19.35 0.56
N LYS A 580 -20.52 -19.15 -0.38
CA LYS A 580 -20.47 -18.05 -1.37
C LYS A 580 -20.92 -16.68 -0.83
N ARG A 581 -20.04 -16.03 -0.04
CA ARG A 581 -20.24 -14.69 0.58
C ARG A 581 -21.14 -14.64 1.82
N ASN A 582 -21.49 -15.78 2.43
CA ASN A 582 -22.23 -15.76 3.69
C ASN A 582 -21.25 -15.71 4.87
N ASP A 583 -21.19 -14.57 5.56
CA ASP A 583 -20.29 -14.34 6.69
C ASP A 583 -20.70 -15.12 7.95
N ARG A 584 -21.87 -15.76 7.93
CA ARG A 584 -22.44 -16.51 9.06
C ARG A 584 -22.55 -18.00 8.72
N ILE A 585 -21.45 -18.72 8.92
CA ILE A 585 -21.44 -20.19 8.86
C ILE A 585 -22.21 -20.72 10.08
N PRO A 586 -23.31 -21.48 9.91
CA PRO A 586 -24.15 -21.91 11.02
C PRO A 586 -23.56 -23.13 11.75
N LEU A 587 -22.36 -23.00 12.32
CA LEU A 587 -21.64 -24.09 13.00
C LEU A 587 -22.49 -24.75 14.10
N GLY A 588 -23.26 -23.96 14.86
CA GLY A 588 -24.16 -24.49 15.88
C GLY A 588 -25.28 -25.38 15.32
N ALA A 589 -25.81 -25.06 14.13
CA ALA A 589 -26.80 -25.91 13.47
C ALA A 589 -26.15 -27.19 12.90
N MET A 590 -24.91 -27.10 12.44
CA MET A 590 -24.13 -28.26 11.97
C MET A 590 -23.77 -29.24 13.10
N ALA A 591 -23.60 -28.75 14.33
CA ALA A 591 -23.40 -29.56 15.53
C ALA A 591 -24.70 -30.00 16.22
N GLY A 592 -25.87 -29.59 15.69
CA GLY A 592 -27.17 -29.85 16.28
C GLY A 592 -27.60 -31.32 16.23
N THR A 593 -28.77 -31.61 16.82
CA THR A 593 -29.36 -32.97 16.81
C THR A 593 -30.10 -33.28 15.52
N THR A 594 -30.61 -32.25 14.82
CA THR A 594 -31.36 -32.32 13.56
C THR A 594 -30.62 -31.63 12.41
N PRO A 595 -30.74 -32.13 11.17
CA PRO A 595 -30.05 -31.53 10.03
C PRO A 595 -30.62 -30.13 9.71
N PRO A 596 -29.78 -29.15 9.30
CA PRO A 596 -30.25 -27.81 8.94
C PRO A 596 -31.12 -27.77 7.68
N GLY A 597 -31.03 -28.81 6.84
CA GLY A 597 -31.81 -28.94 5.62
C GLY A 597 -32.12 -30.41 5.30
N LYS A 598 -32.18 -30.73 4.01
CA LYS A 598 -32.51 -32.08 3.54
C LYS A 598 -31.31 -33.01 3.73
N LEU A 599 -31.51 -34.10 4.47
CA LEU A 599 -30.50 -35.14 4.63
C LEU A 599 -30.47 -36.04 3.38
N LYS A 600 -29.29 -36.24 2.80
CA LYS A 600 -29.07 -37.12 1.64
C LYS A 600 -28.48 -38.48 2.00
N GLY A 601 -27.92 -38.62 3.19
CA GLY A 601 -27.27 -39.84 3.65
C GLY A 601 -26.21 -39.55 4.69
N SER A 602 -25.32 -40.51 4.89
CA SER A 602 -24.14 -40.37 5.75
C SER A 602 -22.86 -40.46 4.94
N VAL A 603 -21.80 -39.79 5.40
CA VAL A 603 -20.45 -39.90 4.84
C VAL A 603 -19.45 -40.09 5.97
N HIS A 604 -18.46 -40.95 5.76
CA HIS A 604 -17.36 -41.10 6.72
C HIS A 604 -16.43 -39.89 6.65
N VAL A 605 -16.02 -39.40 7.82
CA VAL A 605 -15.10 -38.25 7.92
C VAL A 605 -13.81 -38.53 7.15
N ASP A 606 -13.26 -39.74 7.26
CA ASP A 606 -12.04 -40.18 6.54
C ASP A 606 -12.15 -39.92 5.02
N LYS A 607 -13.30 -40.24 4.43
CA LYS A 607 -13.55 -40.06 3.00
C LYS A 607 -13.67 -38.59 2.61
N VAL A 608 -14.30 -37.78 3.46
CA VAL A 608 -14.39 -36.32 3.25
C VAL A 608 -13.00 -35.70 3.34
N VAL A 609 -12.22 -36.10 4.34
CA VAL A 609 -10.84 -35.62 4.52
C VAL A 609 -9.95 -36.03 3.36
N GLU A 610 -10.01 -37.27 2.90
CA GLU A 610 -9.28 -37.73 1.71
C GLU A 610 -9.63 -36.88 0.48
N ASP A 611 -10.92 -36.63 0.23
CA ASP A 611 -11.39 -35.81 -0.88
C ASP A 611 -10.90 -34.36 -0.79
N LEU A 612 -10.88 -33.77 0.42
CA LEU A 612 -10.43 -32.38 0.65
C LEU A 612 -8.91 -32.22 0.61
N ALA A 613 -8.17 -33.20 1.13
CA ALA A 613 -6.71 -33.18 1.18
C ALA A 613 -6.10 -33.38 -0.22
N THR A 614 -6.70 -34.24 -1.05
CA THR A 614 -6.05 -34.72 -2.29
C THR A 614 -6.56 -34.08 -3.59
N ARG A 615 -7.77 -33.50 -3.63
CA ARG A 615 -8.36 -33.06 -4.89
C ARG A 615 -8.18 -31.56 -5.16
N ASP A 616 -7.76 -31.23 -6.38
CA ASP A 616 -7.60 -29.85 -6.87
C ASP A 616 -8.79 -29.43 -7.73
N SER A 617 -9.99 -29.39 -7.13
CA SER A 617 -11.25 -29.13 -7.86
C SER A 617 -11.91 -27.80 -7.48
N PHE A 618 -11.12 -26.87 -6.97
CA PHE A 618 -11.57 -25.58 -6.49
C PHE A 618 -11.29 -24.53 -7.57
N HIS A 619 -12.34 -23.89 -8.10
CA HIS A 619 -12.18 -22.84 -9.11
C HIS A 619 -11.89 -21.50 -8.45
N ALA A 620 -11.10 -20.67 -9.14
CA ALA A 620 -10.89 -19.30 -8.73
C ALA A 620 -12.24 -18.56 -8.61
N PRO A 621 -12.46 -17.78 -7.54
CA PRO A 621 -11.53 -17.46 -6.45
C PRO A 621 -11.54 -18.56 -5.36
N ASP A 622 -10.45 -19.32 -5.21
CA ASP A 622 -10.32 -20.41 -4.24
C ASP A 622 -9.50 -19.97 -3.01
N THR A 623 -10.12 -19.95 -1.83
CA THR A 623 -9.45 -19.56 -0.57
C THR A 623 -8.94 -20.80 0.16
N PHE A 624 -9.70 -21.89 0.12
CA PHE A 624 -9.36 -23.17 0.73
C PHE A 624 -8.11 -23.80 0.12
N GLY A 625 -7.99 -23.89 -1.20
CA GLY A 625 -6.79 -24.42 -1.81
C GLY A 625 -5.55 -23.57 -1.51
N ARG A 626 -5.72 -22.25 -1.31
CA ARG A 626 -4.63 -21.41 -0.82
C ARG A 626 -4.23 -21.76 0.62
N ALA A 627 -5.20 -21.88 1.53
CA ALA A 627 -4.99 -22.31 2.92
C ALA A 627 -4.29 -23.68 3.00
N ARG A 628 -4.73 -24.63 2.16
CA ARG A 628 -4.12 -25.95 2.02
C ARG A 628 -2.65 -25.83 1.60
N ASN A 629 -2.38 -25.03 0.56
CA ASN A 629 -1.01 -24.81 0.08
C ASN A 629 -0.12 -24.12 1.15
N MET A 630 -0.67 -23.27 2.03
CA MET A 630 0.08 -22.69 3.15
C MET A 630 0.53 -23.76 4.15
N CYS A 631 -0.37 -24.67 4.54
CA CYS A 631 -0.08 -25.74 5.48
C CYS A 631 0.95 -26.73 4.91
N MET A 632 0.77 -27.15 3.64
CA MET A 632 1.73 -28.01 2.93
C MET A 632 3.14 -27.42 2.89
N LYS A 633 3.27 -26.11 2.61
CA LYS A 633 4.58 -25.42 2.57
C LYS A 633 5.29 -25.39 3.92
N ARG A 634 4.55 -25.42 5.04
CA ARG A 634 5.10 -25.52 6.39
C ARG A 634 5.29 -26.96 6.88
N GLY A 635 5.06 -27.96 6.03
CA GLY A 635 5.22 -29.37 6.39
C GLY A 635 4.13 -29.91 7.33
N ILE A 636 2.97 -29.25 7.41
CA ILE A 636 1.85 -29.66 8.25
C ILE A 636 1.05 -30.75 7.52
N ASP A 637 0.76 -31.86 8.21
CA ASP A 637 -0.12 -32.91 7.66
C ASP A 637 -1.58 -32.45 7.65
N ILE A 638 -2.06 -32.15 6.45
CA ILE A 638 -3.41 -31.67 6.21
C ILE A 638 -4.46 -32.74 6.53
N THR A 639 -4.14 -34.00 6.30
CA THR A 639 -5.05 -35.12 6.59
C THR A 639 -5.31 -35.18 8.09
N GLU A 640 -4.24 -35.15 8.87
CA GLU A 640 -4.32 -35.12 10.33
C GLU A 640 -5.07 -33.88 10.84
N CYS A 641 -4.70 -32.69 10.34
CA CYS A 641 -5.37 -31.44 10.72
C CYS A 641 -6.87 -31.49 10.42
N LEU A 642 -7.28 -31.86 9.21
CA LEU A 642 -8.69 -31.92 8.85
C LEU A 642 -9.44 -32.92 9.74
N MET A 643 -8.89 -34.11 9.98
CA MET A 643 -9.50 -35.10 10.87
C MET A 643 -9.74 -34.53 12.28
N LEU A 644 -8.71 -33.95 12.89
CA LEU A 644 -8.80 -33.38 14.22
C LEU A 644 -9.68 -32.11 14.25
N GLY A 645 -9.72 -31.34 13.16
CA GLY A 645 -10.59 -30.18 13.01
C GLY A 645 -12.08 -30.54 12.99
N PHE A 646 -12.45 -31.64 12.33
CA PHE A 646 -13.83 -32.14 12.34
C PHE A 646 -14.26 -32.55 13.75
N LEU A 647 -13.35 -33.16 14.52
CA LEU A 647 -13.56 -33.53 15.92
C LEU A 647 -13.69 -32.29 16.82
N GLU A 648 -12.80 -31.32 16.66
CA GLU A 648 -12.77 -30.07 17.44
C GLU A 648 -14.07 -29.27 17.26
N LEU A 649 -14.52 -29.13 16.02
CA LEU A 649 -15.76 -28.42 15.69
C LEU A 649 -17.03 -29.22 16.04
N LYS A 650 -16.91 -30.50 16.43
CA LYS A 650 -18.01 -31.40 16.79
C LYS A 650 -19.15 -31.41 15.75
N LEU A 651 -18.77 -31.36 14.47
CA LEU A 651 -19.74 -31.29 13.38
C LEU A 651 -20.44 -32.64 13.23
N LYS A 652 -21.78 -32.63 13.29
CA LYS A 652 -22.62 -33.81 13.02
C LYS A 652 -23.15 -33.81 11.59
N PHE A 653 -23.44 -32.64 11.05
CA PHE A 653 -23.94 -32.45 9.69
C PHE A 653 -22.99 -31.59 8.86
N PHE A 654 -22.81 -31.96 7.59
CA PHE A 654 -21.92 -31.26 6.67
C PHE A 654 -22.57 -31.06 5.30
N PRO A 655 -22.30 -29.95 4.58
CA PRO A 655 -22.86 -29.73 3.26
C PRO A 655 -22.60 -30.88 2.29
N ALA A 656 -23.62 -31.32 1.55
CA ALA A 656 -23.46 -32.33 0.51
C ALA A 656 -22.87 -31.72 -0.76
N PHE A 657 -21.57 -31.40 -0.72
CA PHE A 657 -20.87 -30.77 -1.83
C PHE A 657 -20.52 -31.78 -2.95
N THR A 658 -20.43 -31.27 -4.16
CA THR A 658 -19.93 -31.99 -5.34
C THR A 658 -18.62 -31.36 -5.78
N LEU A 659 -17.65 -32.17 -6.23
CA LEU A 659 -16.36 -31.69 -6.76
C LEU A 659 -16.32 -31.70 -8.30
N ARG A 660 -17.44 -32.07 -8.93
CA ARG A 660 -17.61 -32.05 -10.37
C ARG A 660 -18.95 -31.43 -10.72
N ASP A 661 -18.99 -30.67 -11.79
CA ASP A 661 -20.24 -30.19 -12.39
C ASP A 661 -20.89 -31.28 -13.26
N VAL A 662 -22.04 -30.94 -13.85
CA VAL A 662 -22.81 -31.83 -14.74
C VAL A 662 -22.03 -32.21 -16.01
N ARG A 663 -21.10 -31.36 -16.45
CA ARG A 663 -20.19 -31.60 -17.59
C ARG A 663 -18.90 -32.34 -17.18
N LYS A 664 -18.82 -32.84 -15.93
CA LYS A 664 -17.65 -33.49 -15.31
C LYS A 664 -16.41 -32.59 -15.15
N LYS A 665 -16.55 -31.28 -15.31
CA LYS A 665 -15.51 -30.29 -14.99
C LYS A 665 -15.32 -30.23 -13.48
N LYS A 666 -14.08 -30.05 -13.02
CA LYS A 666 -13.69 -30.09 -11.60
C LYS A 666 -14.14 -28.81 -10.85
N ILE A 667 -15.43 -28.70 -10.51
CA ILE A 667 -16.02 -27.57 -9.77
C ILE A 667 -16.51 -28.02 -8.39
N LEU A 668 -16.08 -27.30 -7.34
CA LEU A 668 -16.74 -27.32 -6.03
C LEU A 668 -18.11 -26.65 -6.14
N GLY A 669 -19.17 -27.40 -5.85
CA GLY A 669 -20.55 -26.92 -5.87
C GLY A 669 -21.35 -27.45 -4.69
N TRP A 670 -22.30 -26.64 -4.22
CA TRP A 670 -23.31 -27.04 -3.24
C TRP A 670 -24.63 -26.35 -3.57
N ASN A 671 -25.75 -27.04 -3.35
CA ASN A 671 -27.08 -26.53 -3.72
C ASN A 671 -27.78 -25.72 -2.60
N GLY A 672 -27.13 -25.52 -1.46
CA GLY A 672 -27.67 -24.74 -0.35
C GLY A 672 -28.63 -25.51 0.58
N THR A 673 -29.07 -26.70 0.18
CA THR A 673 -30.17 -27.42 0.87
C THR A 673 -29.83 -28.82 1.32
N ASP A 674 -28.88 -29.49 0.65
CA ASP A 674 -28.58 -30.90 0.90
C ASP A 674 -27.41 -31.07 1.87
N TRP A 675 -27.54 -32.05 2.76
CA TRP A 675 -26.62 -32.30 3.87
C TRP A 675 -26.30 -33.79 4.02
N TYR A 676 -25.10 -34.09 4.47
CA TYR A 676 -24.68 -35.40 4.94
C TYR A 676 -24.58 -35.44 6.47
N GLU A 677 -24.86 -36.59 7.07
CA GLU A 677 -24.45 -36.89 8.44
C GLU A 677 -23.00 -37.40 8.44
N LEU A 678 -22.15 -36.79 9.26
CA LEU A 678 -20.76 -37.20 9.44
C LEU A 678 -20.69 -38.39 10.39
N CYS A 679 -20.03 -39.47 9.96
CA CYS A 679 -19.82 -40.68 10.76
C CYS A 679 -18.32 -40.91 10.99
N GLN A 680 -17.93 -41.18 12.25
CA GLN A 680 -16.56 -41.57 12.55
C GLN A 680 -16.27 -43.01 12.11
N ARG A 681 -14.98 -43.35 12.04
CA ARG A 681 -14.52 -44.70 11.69
C ARG A 681 -15.08 -45.72 12.69
N GLY A 682 -15.76 -46.74 12.18
CA GLY A 682 -16.41 -47.78 13.01
C GLY A 682 -17.77 -47.39 13.60
N GLN A 683 -18.21 -46.15 13.45
CA GLN A 683 -19.55 -45.72 13.87
C GLN A 683 -20.57 -46.01 12.77
N ALA A 684 -21.66 -46.71 13.11
CA ALA A 684 -22.76 -46.95 12.17
C ALA A 684 -23.52 -45.64 11.90
N SER A 685 -23.89 -45.43 10.62
CA SER A 685 -24.77 -44.34 10.20
C SER A 685 -26.06 -44.31 11.00
N SER A 686 -26.60 -43.13 11.33
CA SER A 686 -27.92 -43.08 11.95
C SER A 686 -28.96 -43.74 11.05
N LYS A 687 -30.01 -44.29 11.67
CA LYS A 687 -31.11 -44.91 10.94
C LYS A 687 -31.80 -43.91 10.00
N ARG A 688 -31.80 -42.63 10.37
CA ARG A 688 -32.28 -41.51 9.54
C ARG A 688 -31.42 -41.27 8.31
N ALA A 689 -30.09 -41.24 8.45
CA ALA A 689 -29.18 -41.10 7.31
C ALA A 689 -29.22 -42.33 6.39
N ARG A 690 -29.29 -43.54 6.96
CA ARG A 690 -29.47 -44.78 6.21
C ARG A 690 -30.80 -44.79 5.44
N ALA A 691 -31.89 -44.33 6.06
CA ALA A 691 -33.18 -44.15 5.39
C ALA A 691 -33.08 -43.18 4.21
N ALA A 692 -32.41 -42.04 4.39
CA ALA A 692 -32.23 -41.05 3.33
C ALA A 692 -31.42 -41.59 2.14
N TYR A 693 -30.34 -42.34 2.42
CA TYR A 693 -29.52 -43.00 1.39
C TYR A 693 -30.33 -44.04 0.61
N LEU A 694 -30.99 -44.97 1.33
CA LEU A 694 -31.74 -46.08 0.73
C LEU A 694 -33.02 -45.64 0.01
N THR A 695 -33.54 -44.43 0.29
CA THR A 695 -34.69 -43.88 -0.43
C THR A 695 -34.44 -43.83 -1.94
N GLY A 696 -33.22 -43.48 -2.36
CA GLY A 696 -32.83 -43.47 -3.77
C GLY A 696 -32.84 -44.86 -4.39
N ASP A 697 -32.16 -45.81 -3.74
CA ASP A 697 -32.04 -47.20 -4.20
C ASP A 697 -33.40 -47.91 -4.25
N VAL A 698 -34.25 -47.69 -3.25
CA VAL A 698 -35.62 -48.21 -3.24
C VAL A 698 -36.42 -47.64 -4.41
N CYS A 699 -36.35 -46.33 -4.66
CA CYS A 699 -37.01 -45.73 -5.83
C CYS A 699 -36.49 -46.30 -7.15
N ILE A 700 -35.17 -46.48 -7.30
CA ILE A 700 -34.57 -47.11 -8.49
C ILE A 700 -35.07 -48.55 -8.63
N GLU A 701 -35.15 -49.30 -7.55
CA GLU A 701 -35.61 -50.69 -7.56
C GLU A 701 -37.10 -50.80 -7.89
N ILE A 702 -37.92 -49.84 -7.43
CA ILE A 702 -39.33 -49.72 -7.83
C ILE A 702 -39.44 -49.47 -9.34
N GLU A 703 -38.62 -48.58 -9.90
CA GLU A 703 -38.60 -48.31 -11.35
C GLU A 703 -38.09 -49.52 -12.14
N ARG A 704 -36.98 -50.13 -11.72
CA ARG A 704 -36.36 -51.30 -12.36
C ARG A 704 -37.33 -52.48 -12.46
N ARG A 705 -38.17 -52.66 -11.44
CA ARG A 705 -39.20 -53.71 -11.38
C ARG A 705 -40.55 -53.27 -11.95
N ASN A 706 -40.66 -52.06 -12.51
CA ASN A 706 -41.91 -51.49 -13.02
C ASN A 706 -43.06 -51.51 -11.98
N LEU A 707 -42.74 -51.32 -10.70
CA LEU A 707 -43.71 -51.34 -9.59
C LEU A 707 -44.53 -50.04 -9.51
N SER A 708 -44.01 -48.91 -10.00
CA SER A 708 -44.73 -47.64 -10.14
C SER A 708 -44.10 -46.78 -11.25
N TYR A 709 -44.81 -45.73 -11.68
CA TYR A 709 -44.27 -44.76 -12.63
C TYR A 709 -43.26 -43.83 -11.96
N SER A 710 -42.17 -43.49 -12.63
CA SER A 710 -41.13 -42.57 -12.14
C SER A 710 -41.67 -41.25 -11.58
N ARG A 711 -42.68 -40.66 -12.23
CA ARG A 711 -43.33 -39.41 -11.78
C ARG A 711 -43.95 -39.50 -10.38
N ASN A 712 -44.42 -40.69 -9.98
CA ASN A 712 -45.02 -40.89 -8.66
C ASN A 712 -43.95 -41.02 -7.56
N LEU A 713 -42.69 -41.27 -7.96
CA LEU A 713 -41.56 -41.43 -7.05
C LEU A 713 -40.83 -40.12 -6.78
N GLU A 714 -41.07 -39.08 -7.58
CA GLU A 714 -40.47 -37.75 -7.41
C GLU A 714 -40.77 -37.16 -6.03
N ILE A 715 -42.02 -37.24 -5.55
CA ILE A 715 -42.39 -36.72 -4.23
C ILE A 715 -41.62 -37.39 -3.09
N TYR A 716 -41.29 -38.67 -3.21
CA TYR A 716 -40.54 -39.44 -2.22
C TYR A 716 -39.03 -39.20 -2.34
N ARG A 717 -38.51 -39.07 -3.57
CA ARG A 717 -37.12 -38.64 -3.80
C ARG A 717 -36.86 -37.23 -3.24
N ASP A 718 -37.86 -36.36 -3.34
CA ASP A 718 -37.75 -34.97 -2.92
C ASP A 718 -37.96 -34.75 -1.42
N ASN A 719 -38.86 -35.50 -0.80
CA ASN A 719 -39.24 -35.27 0.60
C ASN A 719 -38.82 -36.40 1.57
N GLY A 720 -38.27 -37.49 1.04
CA GLY A 720 -38.00 -38.71 1.81
C GLY A 720 -39.26 -39.53 2.04
N MET A 721 -39.11 -40.66 2.73
CA MET A 721 -40.19 -41.59 3.05
C MET A 721 -40.34 -41.71 4.57
N PRO A 722 -41.46 -41.27 5.18
CA PRO A 722 -41.59 -41.17 6.63
C PRO A 722 -41.54 -42.54 7.34
N TRP A 723 -41.88 -43.61 6.64
CA TRP A 723 -41.86 -44.99 7.16
C TRP A 723 -40.47 -45.63 7.20
N MET A 724 -39.50 -45.14 6.43
CA MET A 724 -38.23 -45.83 6.21
C MET A 724 -37.38 -45.96 7.49
N GLU A 725 -37.25 -44.89 8.27
CA GLU A 725 -36.47 -44.90 9.51
C GLU A 725 -37.10 -45.83 10.58
N PRO A 726 -38.42 -45.77 10.87
CA PRO A 726 -39.11 -46.73 11.75
C PRO A 726 -38.98 -48.19 11.30
N ILE A 727 -39.03 -48.45 9.99
CA ILE A 727 -38.85 -49.79 9.43
C ILE A 727 -37.42 -50.29 9.68
N LEU A 728 -36.41 -49.47 9.38
CA LEU A 728 -35.00 -49.81 9.58
C LEU A 728 -34.63 -50.05 11.06
N LEU A 729 -35.37 -49.46 12.01
CA LEU A 729 -35.21 -49.72 13.45
C LEU A 729 -35.68 -51.12 13.86
N ARG A 730 -36.61 -51.71 13.13
CA ARG A 730 -37.26 -53.00 13.43
C ARG A 730 -36.69 -54.16 12.63
N LEU A 731 -35.92 -53.87 11.57
CA LEU A 731 -35.28 -54.90 10.77
C LEU A 731 -34.13 -55.59 11.53
N PRO A 732 -33.91 -56.90 11.32
CA PRO A 732 -32.77 -57.63 11.85
C PRO A 732 -31.42 -56.99 11.47
N PRO A 733 -30.44 -56.92 12.38
CA PRO A 733 -29.17 -56.24 12.13
C PRO A 733 -28.20 -56.97 11.18
N LYS A 734 -28.43 -58.26 10.87
CA LYS A 734 -27.58 -59.10 10.00
C LYS A 734 -28.32 -59.58 8.75
N MET A 735 -28.78 -58.65 7.92
CA MET A 735 -29.44 -58.97 6.65
C MET A 735 -28.52 -58.63 5.49
N GLU A 736 -28.53 -59.43 4.42
CA GLU A 736 -27.80 -59.07 3.21
C GLU A 736 -28.40 -57.82 2.57
N ALA A 737 -27.56 -56.99 1.93
CA ALA A 737 -28.00 -55.73 1.35
C ALA A 737 -29.09 -55.91 0.27
N THR A 738 -29.02 -57.00 -0.50
CA THR A 738 -30.00 -57.36 -1.54
C THR A 738 -31.34 -57.78 -0.93
N GLU A 739 -31.30 -58.52 0.17
CA GLU A 739 -32.47 -58.94 0.95
C GLU A 739 -33.14 -57.75 1.65
N GLU A 740 -32.35 -56.88 2.25
CA GLU A 740 -32.80 -55.64 2.88
C GLU A 740 -33.48 -54.73 1.88
N LEU A 741 -32.86 -54.50 0.70
CA LEU A 741 -33.43 -53.68 -0.34
C LEU A 741 -34.78 -54.23 -0.83
N LYS A 742 -34.91 -55.55 -1.03
CA LYS A 742 -36.19 -56.19 -1.39
C LYS A 742 -37.27 -55.96 -0.33
N VAL A 743 -36.94 -56.11 0.94
CA VAL A 743 -37.87 -55.89 2.06
C VAL A 743 -38.30 -54.43 2.13
N LEU A 744 -37.35 -53.49 1.98
CA LEU A 744 -37.63 -52.05 2.00
C LEU A 744 -38.47 -51.62 0.80
N THR A 745 -38.18 -52.15 -0.40
CA THR A 745 -38.99 -51.91 -1.60
C THR A 745 -40.40 -52.42 -1.43
N PHE A 746 -40.58 -53.62 -0.89
CA PHE A 746 -41.91 -54.18 -0.61
C PHE A 746 -42.69 -53.33 0.39
N LEU A 747 -42.09 -53.02 1.56
CA LEU A 747 -42.74 -52.22 2.59
C LEU A 747 -43.01 -50.77 2.14
N THR A 748 -42.16 -50.23 1.25
CA THR A 748 -42.39 -48.92 0.62
C THR A 748 -43.58 -48.94 -0.31
N CYS A 749 -43.74 -49.99 -1.13
CA CYS A 749 -44.96 -50.17 -1.93
C CYS A 749 -46.22 -50.30 -1.05
N VAL A 750 -46.14 -50.94 0.12
CA VAL A 750 -47.23 -50.95 1.11
C VAL A 750 -47.52 -49.55 1.64
N GLY A 751 -46.49 -48.77 2.01
CA GLY A 751 -46.62 -47.38 2.44
C GLY A 751 -47.24 -46.47 1.37
N MET A 752 -46.82 -46.62 0.10
CA MET A 752 -47.40 -45.94 -1.05
C MET A 752 -48.89 -46.27 -1.21
N LEU A 753 -49.26 -47.57 -1.14
CA LEU A 753 -50.65 -48.00 -1.21
C LEU A 753 -51.49 -47.44 -0.05
N MET A 754 -50.93 -47.36 1.16
CA MET A 754 -51.59 -46.72 2.31
C MET A 754 -51.75 -45.21 2.15
N ASN A 755 -50.90 -44.56 1.36
CA ASN A 755 -50.97 -43.14 1.01
C ASN A 755 -51.83 -42.88 -0.25
N ASN A 756 -52.47 -43.92 -0.80
CA ASN A 756 -53.26 -43.94 -2.04
C ASN A 756 -52.47 -43.67 -3.34
N ASP A 757 -51.17 -43.99 -3.33
CA ASP A 757 -50.31 -43.87 -4.50
C ASP A 757 -50.33 -45.16 -5.35
N TYR A 758 -50.10 -45.03 -6.65
CA TYR A 758 -50.20 -46.13 -7.61
C TYR A 758 -49.03 -47.12 -7.45
N VAL A 759 -49.36 -48.42 -7.36
CA VAL A 759 -48.42 -49.54 -7.39
C VAL A 759 -49.00 -50.69 -8.22
N VAL A 760 -48.19 -51.31 -9.09
CA VAL A 760 -48.60 -52.43 -9.95
C VAL A 760 -48.68 -53.73 -9.13
N TYR A 761 -49.90 -54.27 -8.96
CA TYR A 761 -50.13 -55.43 -8.08
C TYR A 761 -49.49 -56.74 -8.56
N GLU A 762 -49.41 -56.99 -9.87
CA GLU A 762 -48.79 -58.20 -10.42
C GLU A 762 -47.28 -58.27 -10.11
N GLN A 763 -46.60 -57.13 -10.25
CA GLN A 763 -45.17 -57.01 -9.94
C GLN A 763 -44.94 -57.06 -8.42
N LEU A 764 -45.85 -56.46 -7.64
CA LEU A 764 -45.79 -56.53 -6.18
C LEU A 764 -45.96 -57.96 -5.66
N LYS A 765 -46.83 -58.77 -6.29
CA LYS A 765 -47.01 -60.20 -5.99
C LYS A 765 -45.73 -60.99 -6.22
N THR A 766 -45.03 -60.72 -7.31
CA THR A 766 -43.73 -61.33 -7.63
C THR A 766 -42.69 -60.96 -6.56
N LEU A 767 -42.63 -59.68 -6.16
CA LEU A 767 -41.74 -59.24 -5.10
C LEU A 767 -42.03 -59.93 -3.75
N VAL A 768 -43.30 -60.17 -3.39
CA VAL A 768 -43.68 -60.90 -2.16
C VAL A 768 -43.07 -62.30 -2.13
N THR A 769 -43.05 -63.01 -3.27
CA THR A 769 -42.47 -64.36 -3.34
C THR A 769 -40.95 -64.40 -3.23
N GLU A 770 -40.29 -63.27 -3.51
CA GLU A 770 -38.83 -63.12 -3.46
C GLU A 770 -38.31 -62.61 -2.10
N LEU A 771 -39.20 -62.38 -1.12
CA LEU A 771 -38.82 -61.85 0.18
C LEU A 771 -38.00 -62.86 1.00
N PRO A 772 -36.97 -62.41 1.73
CA PRO A 772 -36.12 -63.27 2.56
C PRO A 772 -36.86 -63.88 3.78
N PHE A 773 -38.01 -63.32 4.19
CA PHE A 773 -38.87 -63.86 5.24
C PHE A 773 -40.33 -63.48 5.02
N SER A 774 -41.23 -64.29 5.59
CA SER A 774 -42.67 -64.16 5.38
C SER A 774 -43.27 -62.89 6.02
N GLN A 775 -44.42 -62.45 5.52
CA GLN A 775 -45.18 -61.35 6.12
C GLN A 775 -45.59 -61.63 7.58
N ALA A 776 -45.79 -62.89 7.97
CA ALA A 776 -46.03 -63.26 9.37
C ALA A 776 -44.81 -62.92 10.25
N ARG A 777 -43.59 -63.10 9.73
CA ARG A 777 -42.37 -62.66 10.42
C ARG A 777 -42.26 -61.14 10.49
N MET A 778 -42.71 -60.42 9.44
CA MET A 778 -42.80 -58.95 9.46
C MET A 778 -43.78 -58.43 10.52
N GLN A 779 -44.89 -59.13 10.78
CA GLN A 779 -45.80 -58.81 11.88
C GLN A 779 -45.16 -59.01 13.26
N VAL A 780 -44.38 -60.09 13.44
CA VAL A 780 -43.62 -60.32 14.69
C VAL A 780 -42.59 -59.21 14.92
N LEU A 781 -41.95 -58.71 13.86
CA LEU A 781 -41.04 -57.57 13.91
C LEU A 781 -41.77 -56.22 14.05
N LYS A 782 -43.11 -56.22 14.14
CA LYS A 782 -43.96 -55.02 14.14
C LYS A 782 -43.71 -54.12 12.93
N LEU A 783 -43.37 -54.67 11.78
CA LEU A 783 -43.25 -53.92 10.51
C LEU A 783 -44.62 -53.81 9.82
N GLN A 784 -45.43 -54.86 9.93
CA GLN A 784 -46.79 -54.91 9.41
C GLN A 784 -47.80 -55.15 10.53
N SER A 785 -49.02 -54.66 10.37
CA SER A 785 -50.13 -54.87 11.32
C SER A 785 -50.92 -56.13 11.00
N ALA A 786 -51.91 -56.44 11.84
CA ALA A 786 -52.91 -57.49 11.60
C ALA A 786 -54.06 -57.01 10.68
N MET A 787 -53.96 -55.84 10.05
CA MET A 787 -54.98 -55.32 9.14
C MET A 787 -54.52 -55.42 7.68
N MET A 788 -55.36 -56.00 6.81
CA MET A 788 -55.06 -56.10 5.38
C MET A 788 -55.32 -54.79 4.62
N LEU A 789 -54.61 -54.59 3.52
CA LEU A 789 -54.91 -53.54 2.55
C LEU A 789 -56.18 -53.90 1.76
N PRO A 790 -57.25 -53.08 1.80
CA PRO A 790 -58.57 -53.46 1.29
C PRO A 790 -58.71 -53.53 -0.25
N LYS A 791 -57.62 -53.39 -1.03
CA LYS A 791 -57.69 -53.24 -2.51
C LYS A 791 -56.56 -53.93 -3.30
N VAL A 792 -55.83 -54.88 -2.73
CA VAL A 792 -54.79 -55.64 -3.47
C VAL A 792 -55.40 -56.92 -4.05
N LEU A 793 -55.63 -56.98 -5.36
CA LEU A 793 -56.24 -58.14 -6.03
C LEU A 793 -55.26 -59.33 -6.08
N GLY A 794 -55.67 -60.49 -5.53
CA GLY A 794 -54.99 -61.78 -5.73
C GLY A 794 -53.75 -62.07 -4.87
N THR A 795 -53.46 -61.24 -3.84
CA THR A 795 -52.39 -61.47 -2.83
C THR A 795 -52.75 -60.81 -1.49
N SER A 796 -52.65 -61.54 -0.37
CA SER A 796 -52.87 -60.98 0.97
C SER A 796 -51.67 -60.14 1.42
N ILE A 797 -51.82 -58.82 1.42
CA ILE A 797 -50.79 -57.87 1.88
C ILE A 797 -51.29 -57.12 3.11
N TRP A 798 -50.50 -57.15 4.18
CA TRP A 798 -50.78 -56.46 5.44
C TRP A 798 -50.29 -55.01 5.41
N LYS A 799 -51.04 -54.12 6.06
CA LYS A 799 -50.66 -52.71 6.24
C LYS A 799 -49.37 -52.61 7.08
N LEU A 800 -48.70 -51.46 6.99
CA LEU A 800 -47.65 -51.11 7.97
C LEU A 800 -48.23 -51.08 9.39
N ALA A 801 -47.41 -51.36 10.39
CA ALA A 801 -47.81 -51.28 11.79
C ALA A 801 -48.37 -49.89 12.15
N ASP A 802 -49.35 -49.83 13.06
CA ASP A 802 -50.15 -48.63 13.32
C ASP A 802 -49.34 -47.44 13.86
N ASP A 803 -48.17 -47.72 14.44
CA ASP A 803 -47.22 -46.73 14.97
C ASP A 803 -46.15 -46.30 13.94
N ILE A 804 -46.19 -46.81 12.71
CA ILE A 804 -45.32 -46.36 11.60
C ILE A 804 -46.03 -45.24 10.82
N PRO A 805 -45.45 -44.02 10.75
CA PRO A 805 -46.04 -42.93 9.99
C PRO A 805 -45.98 -43.22 8.49
N TYR A 806 -47.15 -43.19 7.84
CA TYR A 806 -47.29 -43.47 6.40
C TYR A 806 -47.81 -42.28 5.58
N ARG A 807 -48.31 -41.22 6.23
CA ARG A 807 -48.84 -40.04 5.53
C ARG A 807 -47.71 -39.11 5.11
N MET A 808 -47.68 -38.75 3.83
CA MET A 808 -46.79 -37.71 3.33
C MET A 808 -47.29 -36.32 3.75
N ASN A 809 -46.40 -35.47 4.25
CA ASN A 809 -46.71 -34.06 4.47
C ASN A 809 -46.83 -33.37 3.10
N LYS A 810 -48.06 -33.14 2.62
CA LYS A 810 -48.31 -32.35 1.42
C LYS A 810 -47.95 -30.88 1.71
N GLN A 811 -46.80 -30.40 1.23
CA GLN A 811 -46.60 -28.96 1.16
C GLN A 811 -47.60 -28.35 0.16
N PRO A 812 -48.09 -27.12 0.41
CA PRO A 812 -48.82 -26.38 -0.62
C PRO A 812 -47.95 -26.32 -1.88
N ALA A 813 -48.58 -26.52 -3.04
CA ALA A 813 -47.90 -26.55 -4.33
C ALA A 813 -46.98 -25.32 -4.45
N LYS A 814 -45.68 -25.55 -4.65
CA LYS A 814 -44.77 -24.46 -5.01
C LYS A 814 -45.36 -23.76 -6.24
N PRO A 815 -45.49 -22.42 -6.25
CA PRO A 815 -45.90 -21.72 -7.45
C PRO A 815 -44.92 -22.12 -8.57
N LYS A 816 -45.46 -22.39 -9.77
CA LYS A 816 -44.64 -22.69 -10.95
C LYS A 816 -43.58 -21.60 -11.04
N PRO A 817 -42.28 -21.94 -11.07
CA PRO A 817 -41.27 -20.93 -11.34
C PRO A 817 -41.63 -20.33 -12.70
N ALA A 818 -41.77 -19.01 -12.76
CA ALA A 818 -41.80 -18.29 -14.02
C ALA A 818 -40.63 -18.81 -14.87
N THR A 819 -40.91 -19.07 -16.15
CA THR A 819 -39.96 -19.48 -17.17
C THR A 819 -38.65 -18.75 -16.90
N LYS A 820 -37.63 -19.47 -16.42
CA LYS A 820 -36.30 -18.89 -16.27
C LYS A 820 -35.94 -18.41 -17.66
N ALA A 821 -35.87 -17.08 -17.83
CA ALA A 821 -35.08 -16.51 -18.90
C ALA A 821 -33.74 -17.27 -18.89
N GLU A 822 -33.27 -17.69 -20.07
CA GLU A 822 -31.91 -18.18 -20.22
C GLU A 822 -31.03 -17.20 -19.45
N LYS A 823 -30.48 -17.68 -18.32
CA LYS A 823 -29.40 -16.96 -17.68
C LYS A 823 -28.36 -16.82 -18.78
N PRO A 824 -27.85 -15.60 -19.03
CA PRO A 824 -26.64 -15.48 -19.83
C PRO A 824 -25.65 -16.49 -19.27
N GLU A 825 -24.97 -17.24 -20.14
CA GLU A 825 -23.82 -18.02 -19.70
C GLU A 825 -23.00 -17.09 -18.79
N GLU A 826 -22.95 -17.43 -17.50
CA GLU A 826 -22.11 -16.71 -16.55
C GLU A 826 -20.70 -16.90 -17.11
N GLU A 827 -20.21 -15.89 -17.84
CA GLU A 827 -18.80 -15.78 -18.19
C GLU A 827 -18.04 -16.06 -16.90
N GLU A 828 -17.10 -16.99 -16.98
CA GLU A 828 -16.24 -17.30 -15.85
C GLU A 828 -15.74 -15.96 -15.29
N PRO A 829 -15.87 -15.68 -13.98
CA PRO A 829 -15.26 -14.51 -13.41
C PRO A 829 -13.75 -14.68 -13.53
N GLN A 830 -13.20 -14.25 -14.67
CA GLN A 830 -11.79 -13.97 -14.79
C GLN A 830 -11.52 -12.92 -13.72
N GLN A 831 -10.52 -13.19 -12.87
CA GLN A 831 -10.03 -12.13 -11.99
C GLN A 831 -9.73 -10.95 -12.91
N PRO A 832 -10.41 -9.80 -12.73
CA PRO A 832 -10.06 -8.63 -13.51
C PRO A 832 -8.56 -8.38 -13.27
N VAL A 833 -7.84 -8.04 -14.34
CA VAL A 833 -6.50 -7.50 -14.17
C VAL A 833 -6.70 -6.21 -13.38
N GLU A 834 -6.46 -6.28 -12.07
CA GLU A 834 -6.50 -5.12 -11.22
C GLU A 834 -5.41 -4.20 -11.74
N ASP A 835 -5.82 -3.03 -12.25
CA ASP A 835 -4.90 -1.95 -12.49
C ASP A 835 -4.53 -1.38 -11.12
N VAL A 836 -3.60 -2.04 -10.42
CA VAL A 836 -3.10 -1.62 -9.10
C VAL A 836 -2.26 -0.34 -9.21
N GLN A 837 -2.36 0.41 -10.31
CA GLN A 837 -1.54 1.56 -10.63
C GLN A 837 -2.30 2.76 -11.17
N GLY A 838 -3.56 2.92 -10.77
CA GLY A 838 -4.10 4.25 -10.58
C GLY A 838 -3.47 4.89 -9.34
N ILE A 839 -2.15 5.06 -9.29
CA ILE A 839 -1.61 6.08 -8.40
C ILE A 839 -2.22 7.35 -8.94
N ASP A 840 -3.14 7.96 -8.19
CA ASP A 840 -3.39 9.38 -8.33
C ASP A 840 -2.02 10.02 -8.07
N LEU A 841 -1.25 10.20 -9.15
CA LEU A 841 0.01 10.95 -9.23
C LEU A 841 -0.17 12.41 -8.73
N ASP A 842 -1.41 12.75 -8.38
CA ASP A 842 -1.95 14.02 -7.95
C ASP A 842 -2.16 14.13 -6.42
N GLU A 843 -1.90 13.09 -5.62
CA GLU A 843 -1.90 13.24 -4.15
C GLU A 843 -0.69 14.08 -3.73
N GLU A 844 -0.91 15.40 -3.62
CA GLU A 844 0.03 16.28 -2.93
C GLU A 844 0.27 15.74 -1.51
N PRO A 845 1.53 15.78 -1.02
CA PRO A 845 1.79 15.46 0.38
C PRO A 845 0.85 16.32 1.23
N PRO A 846 0.32 15.76 2.32
CA PRO A 846 -0.68 16.44 3.10
C PRO A 846 -0.08 17.75 3.60
N THR A 847 -0.82 18.84 3.53
CA THR A 847 -0.35 20.13 4.07
C THR A 847 -0.16 19.97 5.57
N THR A 848 1.09 19.77 5.99
CA THR A 848 1.40 19.55 7.39
C THR A 848 1.08 20.81 8.19
N PRO A 849 0.23 20.75 9.23
CA PRO A 849 0.02 21.90 10.10
C PRO A 849 1.36 22.32 10.71
N THR A 850 1.71 23.60 10.59
CA THR A 850 2.90 24.17 11.26
C THR A 850 2.76 24.01 12.77
N GLN A 851 3.67 23.26 13.38
CA GLN A 851 3.74 23.00 14.81
C GLN A 851 4.96 23.64 15.41
N LYS A 852 4.78 24.39 16.50
CA LYS A 852 5.89 25.11 17.14
C LYS A 852 6.92 24.15 17.70
N SER A 853 8.18 24.54 17.58
CA SER A 853 9.30 23.89 18.26
C SER A 853 9.06 23.73 19.77
N ARG A 854 9.51 22.59 20.30
CA ARG A 854 9.43 22.21 21.72
C ARG A 854 10.74 22.52 22.46
N CYS A 855 11.81 22.87 21.76
CA CYS A 855 13.09 23.25 22.35
C CYS A 855 13.39 24.73 22.10
N LEU A 856 13.85 25.44 23.14
CA LEU A 856 14.28 26.83 23.01
C LEU A 856 15.77 26.89 22.65
N PRO A 857 16.13 27.68 21.64
CA PRO A 857 17.53 27.91 21.30
C PRO A 857 18.24 28.64 22.44
N VAL A 858 19.57 28.46 22.51
CA VAL A 858 20.42 29.10 23.54
C VAL A 858 20.24 30.63 23.55
N THR A 859 20.12 31.23 22.37
CA THR A 859 19.98 32.68 22.15
C THR A 859 18.58 33.23 22.47
N SER A 860 17.67 32.39 22.96
CA SER A 860 16.32 32.81 23.30
C SER A 860 16.32 33.86 24.41
N LYS A 861 15.83 35.07 24.09
CA LYS A 861 15.60 36.15 25.06
C LYS A 861 14.39 35.93 25.97
N ARG A 862 13.70 34.80 25.81
CA ARG A 862 12.52 34.47 26.62
C ARG A 862 12.93 34.25 28.08
N LEU A 863 12.31 35.01 28.98
CA LEU A 863 12.45 34.83 30.43
C LEU A 863 11.97 33.43 30.86
N TRP A 864 12.58 32.89 31.91
CA TRP A 864 12.14 31.64 32.53
C TRP A 864 10.77 31.84 33.16
N SER A 865 9.78 31.02 32.80
CA SER A 865 8.46 31.05 33.42
C SER A 865 8.50 30.52 34.85
N VAL A 866 7.46 30.82 35.62
CA VAL A 866 7.29 30.30 36.99
C VAL A 866 7.28 28.77 36.98
N ASP A 867 6.61 28.16 36.00
CA ASP A 867 6.58 26.70 35.84
C ASP A 867 7.96 26.12 35.57
N GLU A 868 8.74 26.71 34.64
CA GLU A 868 10.11 26.26 34.34
C GLU A 868 10.99 26.31 35.60
N LEU A 869 10.88 27.37 36.40
CA LEU A 869 11.63 27.50 37.66
C LEU A 869 11.20 26.46 38.70
N GLY A 870 9.89 26.15 38.77
CA GLY A 870 9.35 25.11 39.65
C GLY A 870 9.78 23.69 39.25
N PHE A 871 10.22 23.47 38.01
CA PHE A 871 10.66 22.16 37.53
C PHE A 871 12.12 21.84 37.85
N ILE A 872 12.94 22.83 38.19
CA ILE A 872 14.37 22.66 38.48
C ILE A 872 14.55 21.86 39.77
N ASP A 873 15.10 20.66 39.66
CA ASP A 873 15.54 19.90 40.82
C ASP A 873 16.92 20.38 41.29
N HIS A 874 17.05 20.67 42.58
CA HIS A 874 18.29 21.10 43.21
C HIS A 874 19.11 19.91 43.74
N LYS A 875 18.50 18.73 43.90
CA LYS A 875 19.12 17.51 44.45
C LYS A 875 19.60 16.58 43.33
N GLY A 876 20.49 15.64 43.67
CA GLY A 876 21.01 14.63 42.72
C GLY A 876 22.03 15.17 41.71
N SER A 877 22.45 14.30 40.78
CA SER A 877 23.42 14.65 39.74
C SER A 877 22.87 15.73 38.78
N LEU A 878 23.75 16.40 38.03
CA LEU A 878 23.31 17.37 37.01
C LEU A 878 22.40 16.72 35.97
N ARG A 879 22.77 15.51 35.56
CA ARG A 879 22.11 14.73 34.54
C ARG A 879 20.70 14.32 34.96
N ASP A 880 20.55 13.74 36.15
CA ASP A 880 19.24 13.27 36.64
C ASP A 880 18.26 14.43 36.81
N ALA A 881 18.74 15.56 37.34
CA ALA A 881 17.94 16.76 37.49
C ALA A 881 17.49 17.32 36.13
N TYR A 882 18.38 17.31 35.11
CA TYR A 882 18.02 17.76 33.77
C TYR A 882 17.03 16.81 33.11
N THR A 883 17.23 15.50 33.19
CA THR A 883 16.26 14.51 32.68
C THR A 883 14.89 14.68 33.34
N SER A 884 14.85 14.94 34.65
CA SER A 884 13.60 15.25 35.35
C SER A 884 12.97 16.57 34.87
N PHE A 885 13.77 17.62 34.69
CA PHE A 885 13.33 18.90 34.17
C PHE A 885 12.70 18.78 32.77
N VAL A 886 13.38 18.08 31.85
CA VAL A 886 12.90 17.83 30.49
C VAL A 886 11.54 17.11 30.52
N LYS A 887 11.42 16.04 31.31
CA LYS A 887 10.15 15.29 31.46
C LYS A 887 9.01 16.17 31.99
N LYS A 888 9.27 17.01 33.00
CA LYS A 888 8.28 17.95 33.55
C LYS A 888 7.88 19.02 32.53
N CYS A 889 8.83 19.57 31.78
CA CYS A 889 8.57 20.54 30.72
C CYS A 889 7.64 19.94 29.65
N GLN A 890 7.95 18.73 29.18
CA GLN A 890 7.12 18.06 28.18
C GLN A 890 5.71 17.76 28.70
N ALA A 891 5.59 17.25 29.93
CA ALA A 891 4.28 16.99 30.54
C ALA A 891 3.43 18.27 30.70
N ALA A 892 4.09 19.41 30.91
CA ALA A 892 3.43 20.71 31.02
C ALA A 892 3.25 21.44 29.67
N GLY A 893 3.69 20.84 28.55
CA GLY A 893 3.71 21.51 27.24
C GLY A 893 4.59 22.75 27.19
N THR A 894 5.57 22.87 28.08
CA THR A 894 6.49 24.01 28.11
C THR A 894 7.76 23.70 27.33
N PRO A 895 8.33 24.69 26.61
CA PRO A 895 9.55 24.45 25.86
C PRO A 895 10.76 24.11 26.75
N VAL A 896 11.56 23.16 26.30
CA VAL A 896 12.77 22.69 26.98
C VAL A 896 13.95 23.60 26.63
N ARG A 897 14.82 23.90 27.61
CA ARG A 897 16.09 24.60 27.38
C ARG A 897 17.26 23.62 27.39
N ASN A 898 18.34 23.90 26.67
CA ASN A 898 19.56 23.08 26.66
C ASN A 898 20.19 22.91 28.05
N MET A 899 21.09 21.92 28.17
CA MET A 899 21.75 21.55 29.42
C MET A 899 22.57 22.70 29.99
N GLY A 900 23.34 23.42 29.18
CA GLY A 900 24.17 24.55 29.62
C GLY A 900 23.35 25.69 30.26
N ALA A 901 22.21 26.06 29.67
CA ALA A 901 21.29 27.06 30.20
C ALA A 901 20.63 26.58 31.51
N PHE A 902 20.21 25.31 31.56
CA PHE A 902 19.68 24.70 32.78
C PHE A 902 20.71 24.68 33.91
N LYS A 903 21.94 24.24 33.65
CA LYS A 903 23.05 24.20 34.62
C LYS A 903 23.30 25.58 35.22
N ARG A 904 23.41 26.62 34.38
CA ARG A 904 23.59 28.01 34.83
C ARG A 904 22.44 28.46 35.72
N ARG A 905 21.19 28.18 35.32
CA ARG A 905 20.02 28.57 36.11
C ARG A 905 19.92 27.81 37.43
N ARG A 906 20.17 26.49 37.44
CA ARG A 906 20.20 25.65 38.64
C ARG A 906 21.23 26.12 39.65
N ASN A 907 22.44 26.46 39.19
CA ASN A 907 23.48 26.97 40.09
C ASN A 907 23.09 28.31 40.71
N ARG A 908 22.48 29.21 39.91
CA ARG A 908 21.99 30.50 40.39
C ARG A 908 20.86 30.36 41.41
N THR A 909 19.89 29.48 41.18
CA THR A 909 18.79 29.26 42.14
C THR A 909 19.26 28.58 43.42
N ILE A 910 20.26 27.70 43.37
CA ILE A 910 20.91 27.15 44.57
C ILE A 910 21.59 28.28 45.37
N ALA A 911 22.29 29.20 44.70
CA ALA A 911 22.91 30.35 45.36
C ALA A 911 21.88 31.31 45.98
N GLU A 912 20.77 31.57 45.28
CA GLU A 912 19.63 32.39 45.75
C GLU A 912 18.97 31.77 47.01
N GLN A 913 18.92 30.43 47.12
CA GLN A 913 18.39 29.72 48.30
C GLN A 913 19.37 29.69 49.48
N GLN A 914 20.68 29.71 49.23
CA GLN A 914 21.72 29.68 50.27
C GLN A 914 22.01 31.08 50.88
N HIS A 915 21.69 32.16 50.16
CA HIS A 915 21.87 33.54 50.64
C HIS A 915 20.63 34.43 50.35
N PRO A 916 19.56 34.34 51.17
CA PRO A 916 18.31 35.08 50.93
C PRO A 916 18.41 36.61 51.09
N SER A 917 19.52 37.15 51.63
CA SER A 917 19.56 38.50 52.22
C SER A 917 20.61 39.46 51.64
N SER A 918 21.29 39.15 50.53
CA SER A 918 22.35 40.05 50.00
C SER A 918 22.16 40.55 48.57
N MET A 919 21.00 40.36 47.92
CA MET A 919 20.77 40.84 46.54
C MET A 919 19.43 41.57 46.35
N ALA A 920 19.09 42.50 47.23
CA ALA A 920 18.05 43.50 46.96
C ALA A 920 18.60 44.74 46.20
N GLY A 921 19.82 44.67 45.64
CA GLY A 921 20.56 45.84 45.15
C GLY A 921 21.04 45.82 43.70
N GLU A 922 20.78 44.79 42.90
CA GLU A 922 21.21 44.75 41.48
C GLU A 922 20.09 44.20 40.59
N SER A 923 19.03 44.99 40.44
CA SER A 923 18.12 44.90 39.29
C SER A 923 18.49 45.99 38.29
N ASN A 924 18.67 45.60 37.02
CA ASN A 924 18.90 46.44 35.83
C ASN A 924 20.36 46.70 35.44
N ALA A 925 21.10 45.65 35.11
CA ALA A 925 22.14 45.72 34.09
C ALA A 925 22.42 44.30 33.58
N ASP A 926 21.74 43.89 32.50
CA ASP A 926 22.27 43.02 31.44
C ASP A 926 21.12 42.75 30.47
N LEU A 927 21.10 43.57 29.42
CA LEU A 927 20.22 43.51 28.25
C LEU A 927 20.99 42.98 27.04
#